data_AF-A0A925XVH4-F1
#
_entry.id   AF-A0A925XVH4-F1
#
_cell.length_a   1.000
_cell.length_b   1.000
_cell.length_c   1.000
_cell.angle_alpha   90.00
_cell.angle_beta   90.00
_cell.angle_gamma   90.00
#
_symmetry.space_group_name_H-M   'P 1'
#
loop_
_entity.id
_entity.type
_entity.pdbx_description
1 polymer ?
#
loop_
_entity_poly.entity_id
_entity_poly.type
_entity_poly.pdbx_seq_one_letter_code
_entity_poly.pdbx_strand_id
1 'polypeptide(L)'
;MLYSHIRQLAYTVLLSASLAASNFSGPLSPALALTPARPDAALEAQLSAAYGRLPLHFEANSGQTDSQVRFLARGKGYTLFLTPSQAVLSLRKGTTSGTAVRLEWLGANRSALIQGQAPIGGVSNYLRGKDQSRWQTNIQHYSKVQYRGVYPGIDLVYYGNQGQLEYDWVVAVKADPKRIKLRVEGAERIEINRAGELVLHTGGAEIRQHKPRVYQRVNGKNKAVAGRYVMLDKRTVGFALGKYDHGRELVIDPVLSYSTYLGGLDSNDQGDGIVVDRLGNAYIVGQATAVTFPTTVGAFQTTITSISDPLDYTPVDAFVTKLNPAGTALVYSTFLGGGESDFATEVAVDGEGNAYVTGTTLSPDFPTTANAFQTAFPTTTGTAFVTKLNATGSGLVYSTFLGGSDGTDGGNGNGIVVNGKGNAYVVGTTFTTNFPTTLNAFQTTNGGLRDVTVTKLSADGTALIYSTYLGGSESDIASDIELDGTGNAYVVGSSGSTDFPTTPGAFQTTSADQGAPFVTKLSTDGTGLVYSTYLGSGDILGVAIDREGNAYVTGATIALDFPTTPGAFQTTYSGGELDAFVAKLDATGTSLVYSTYLGGINFDVGVKLAVDGEGNAYVTGVTSSSNFPTTARAVQSTYRGGDYVYVTQLNATGTALSYSTYLGSGGGYSIALDNSGNAYVTGRTFSLDFPTTQRAFQTTASGGVCSDLPNSCSDAFVTKLKLDRRSR
;
A
#
# COMPACT_ATOMS: atom_id res chain seq x y z
N MET A 1 -16.08 -27.27 2.74
CA MET A 1 -15.80 -27.42 1.28
C MET A 1 -15.08 -26.23 0.66
N LEU A 2 -14.60 -25.24 1.44
CA LEU A 2 -13.49 -24.35 1.06
C LEU A 2 -12.21 -24.63 1.88
N TYR A 3 -12.27 -25.55 2.85
CA TYR A 3 -11.12 -26.15 3.54
C TYR A 3 -10.32 -27.14 2.65
N SER A 4 -10.74 -27.31 1.39
CA SER A 4 -10.02 -28.03 0.32
C SER A 4 -9.63 -27.12 -0.85
N HIS A 5 -9.81 -25.80 -0.75
CA HIS A 5 -9.40 -24.84 -1.79
C HIS A 5 -8.19 -23.97 -1.39
N ILE A 6 -7.65 -24.19 -0.19
CA ILE A 6 -6.34 -23.67 0.24
C ILE A 6 -5.28 -24.79 0.27
N ARG A 7 -5.67 -26.05 0.01
CA ARG A 7 -4.79 -27.21 -0.10
C ARG A 7 -5.20 -28.09 -1.29
N GLN A 8 -4.64 -27.85 -2.47
CA GLN A 8 -4.32 -28.84 -3.52
C GLN A 8 -4.13 -28.17 -4.89
N LEU A 9 -2.93 -28.25 -5.45
CA LEU A 9 -2.67 -28.75 -6.81
C LEU A 9 -1.15 -28.77 -7.08
N ALA A 10 -0.57 -29.96 -6.97
CA ALA A 10 0.69 -30.37 -7.60
C ALA A 10 0.55 -31.87 -7.96
N TYR A 11 1.30 -32.31 -8.99
CA TYR A 11 1.39 -33.66 -9.61
C TYR A 11 0.39 -33.89 -10.79
N THR A 12 0.72 -34.34 -12.02
CA THR A 12 1.84 -35.13 -12.64
C THR A 12 1.67 -35.11 -14.21
N VAL A 13 2.68 -34.96 -15.12
CA VAL A 13 3.29 -35.97 -16.05
C VAL A 13 3.77 -35.36 -17.42
N LEU A 14 5.07 -35.57 -17.75
CA LEU A 14 5.84 -35.84 -19.01
C LEU A 14 5.73 -35.07 -20.38
N LEU A 15 6.90 -34.49 -20.76
CA LEU A 15 7.77 -34.65 -21.97
C LEU A 15 7.23 -34.57 -23.43
N SER A 16 7.75 -33.63 -24.25
CA SER A 16 8.94 -33.81 -25.15
C SER A 16 9.01 -32.85 -26.39
N ALA A 17 10.26 -32.48 -26.76
CA ALA A 17 10.82 -32.06 -28.08
C ALA A 17 10.49 -30.66 -28.68
N SER A 18 11.33 -29.91 -29.42
CA SER A 18 12.79 -29.67 -29.57
C SER A 18 13.03 -28.85 -30.87
N LEU A 19 13.90 -27.80 -30.83
CA LEU A 19 14.68 -27.15 -31.92
C LEU A 19 13.93 -26.49 -33.11
N ALA A 20 14.38 -25.39 -33.76
CA ALA A 20 15.72 -24.85 -34.00
C ALA A 20 15.71 -23.33 -34.33
N ALA A 21 16.88 -22.72 -34.15
CA ALA A 21 17.24 -21.32 -34.40
C ALA A 21 17.43 -20.94 -35.88
N SER A 22 17.47 -19.63 -36.17
CA SER A 22 18.54 -19.07 -37.04
C SER A 22 18.71 -17.55 -36.96
N ASN A 23 19.97 -17.22 -36.67
CA ASN A 23 20.75 -15.98 -36.80
C ASN A 23 20.38 -14.99 -37.92
N PHE A 24 20.58 -13.69 -37.66
CA PHE A 24 21.21 -12.78 -38.63
C PHE A 24 22.08 -11.72 -37.96
N SER A 25 23.32 -11.63 -38.46
CA SER A 25 24.39 -10.71 -38.10
C SER A 25 24.67 -9.76 -39.27
N GLY A 26 24.91 -8.47 -39.01
CA GLY A 26 25.46 -7.54 -40.01
C GLY A 26 25.61 -6.10 -39.48
N PRO A 27 26.58 -5.30 -39.97
CA PRO A 27 27.48 -4.52 -39.11
C PRO A 27 27.28 -2.99 -39.12
N LEU A 28 27.95 -2.34 -38.16
CA LEU A 28 28.03 -0.91 -37.86
C LEU A 28 28.97 -0.10 -38.79
N SER A 29 28.64 1.18 -39.02
CA SER A 29 29.55 2.36 -39.11
C SER A 29 28.76 3.63 -39.52
N PRO A 30 29.29 4.86 -39.40
CA PRO A 30 30.07 5.48 -38.32
C PRO A 30 29.48 6.85 -37.86
N ALA A 31 30.12 7.46 -36.86
CA ALA A 31 29.70 8.65 -36.10
C ALA A 31 29.49 9.95 -36.92
N LEU A 32 28.44 10.71 -36.54
CA LEU A 32 28.16 12.08 -36.99
C LEU A 32 28.18 13.06 -35.82
N ALA A 33 28.71 14.25 -36.09
CA ALA A 33 28.95 15.34 -35.16
C ALA A 33 27.67 15.89 -34.49
N LEU A 34 27.73 16.13 -33.18
CA LEU A 34 26.64 16.66 -32.35
C LEU A 34 26.56 18.19 -32.42
N THR A 35 25.53 18.72 -33.07
CA THR A 35 24.94 20.02 -32.72
C THR A 35 24.14 19.86 -31.42
N PRO A 36 24.09 20.85 -30.49
CA PRO A 36 23.31 20.70 -29.26
C PRO A 36 21.83 20.55 -29.61
N ALA A 37 21.33 19.33 -29.48
CA ALA A 37 19.94 19.00 -29.69
C ALA A 37 19.08 19.70 -28.62
N ARG A 38 17.87 20.11 -29.00
CA ARG A 38 16.81 20.36 -28.02
C ARG A 38 16.72 19.13 -27.10
N PRO A 39 16.51 19.30 -25.78
CA PRO A 39 16.35 18.16 -24.89
C PRO A 39 15.26 17.22 -25.44
N ASP A 40 15.59 15.93 -25.45
CA ASP A 40 14.67 14.86 -25.87
C ASP A 40 13.35 14.98 -25.10
N ALA A 41 12.23 14.68 -25.75
CA ALA A 41 10.91 14.64 -25.13
C ALA A 41 10.90 13.72 -23.89
N ALA A 42 11.75 12.67 -23.87
CA ALA A 42 11.97 11.82 -22.71
C ALA A 42 12.62 12.58 -21.53
N LEU A 43 13.62 13.44 -21.80
CA LEU A 43 14.27 14.27 -20.78
C LEU A 43 13.34 15.39 -20.30
N GLU A 44 12.54 16.01 -21.18
CA GLU A 44 11.50 16.96 -20.80
C GLU A 44 10.41 16.30 -19.95
N ALA A 45 10.02 15.07 -20.27
CA ALA A 45 9.07 14.30 -19.46
C ALA A 45 9.66 13.92 -18.10
N GLN A 46 10.93 13.51 -18.02
CA GLN A 46 11.63 13.23 -16.77
C GLN A 46 11.82 14.48 -15.91
N LEU A 47 12.18 15.62 -16.49
CA LEU A 47 12.30 16.91 -15.79
C LEU A 47 10.94 17.42 -15.32
N SER A 48 9.89 17.28 -16.14
CA SER A 48 8.51 17.61 -15.78
C SER A 48 7.99 16.71 -14.65
N ALA A 49 8.30 15.42 -14.70
CA ALA A 49 7.99 14.46 -13.64
C ALA A 49 8.76 14.77 -12.34
N ALA A 50 10.04 15.16 -12.43
CA ALA A 50 10.85 15.57 -11.29
C ALA A 50 10.36 16.88 -10.65
N TYR A 51 10.01 17.89 -11.46
CA TYR A 51 9.41 19.14 -10.98
C TYR A 51 8.00 18.95 -10.41
N GLY A 52 7.22 18.03 -10.98
CA GLY A 52 5.88 17.66 -10.49
C GLY A 52 5.87 16.86 -9.19
N ARG A 53 7.05 16.43 -8.69
CA ARG A 53 7.24 15.73 -7.39
C ARG A 53 7.52 16.67 -6.22
N LEU A 54 7.69 17.98 -6.45
CA LEU A 54 7.88 18.93 -5.36
C LEU A 54 6.60 19.05 -4.52
N PRO A 55 6.68 19.05 -3.18
CA PRO A 55 5.53 19.32 -2.33
C PRO A 55 4.85 20.64 -2.73
N LEU A 56 3.51 20.65 -2.71
CA LEU A 56 2.75 21.87 -2.95
C LEU A 56 3.17 22.91 -1.90
N HIS A 57 3.65 24.05 -2.37
CA HIS A 57 4.07 25.17 -1.54
C HIS A 57 3.41 26.46 -2.03
N PHE A 58 3.29 27.42 -1.12
CA PHE A 58 2.70 28.72 -1.38
C PHE A 58 3.79 29.78 -1.41
N GLU A 59 3.71 30.66 -2.40
CA GLU A 59 4.60 31.81 -2.55
C GLU A 59 3.80 33.10 -2.34
N ALA A 60 4.30 34.01 -1.50
CA ALA A 60 3.73 35.34 -1.36
C ALA A 60 3.92 36.16 -2.65
N ASN A 61 2.89 36.87 -3.09
CA ASN A 61 2.99 37.74 -4.26
C ASN A 61 3.80 39.00 -3.92
N SER A 62 5.00 39.09 -4.46
CA SER A 62 5.92 40.23 -4.39
C SER A 62 5.99 40.99 -5.72
N GLY A 63 5.06 40.74 -6.65
CA GLY A 63 5.02 41.33 -7.99
C GLY A 63 5.29 40.36 -9.14
N GLN A 64 5.41 39.05 -8.85
CA GLN A 64 5.60 38.01 -9.86
C GLN A 64 4.33 37.67 -10.64
N THR A 65 3.15 38.05 -10.15
CA THR A 65 1.86 37.82 -10.79
C THR A 65 0.90 39.00 -10.55
N ASP A 66 -0.35 38.88 -10.99
CA ASP A 66 -1.36 39.93 -10.89
C ASP A 66 -1.48 40.49 -9.46
N SER A 67 -1.59 41.82 -9.34
CA SER A 67 -1.66 42.54 -8.07
C SER A 67 -2.81 42.13 -7.14
N GLN A 68 -3.86 41.50 -7.67
CA GLN A 68 -4.98 40.96 -6.89
C GLN A 68 -4.61 39.67 -6.14
N VAL A 69 -3.58 38.97 -6.58
CA VAL A 69 -3.09 37.74 -5.94
C VAL A 69 -2.28 38.10 -4.71
N ARG A 70 -2.49 37.34 -3.63
CA ARG A 70 -1.73 37.45 -2.37
C ARG A 70 -0.78 36.27 -2.21
N PHE A 71 -1.24 35.07 -2.56
CA PHE A 71 -0.41 33.87 -2.62
C PHE A 71 -0.69 33.11 -3.91
N LEU A 72 0.31 32.40 -4.43
CA LEU A 72 0.10 31.41 -5.48
C LEU A 72 0.73 30.08 -5.10
N ALA A 73 0.18 29.00 -5.67
CA ALA A 73 0.75 27.66 -5.58
C ALA A 73 0.65 26.97 -6.95
N ARG A 74 1.59 26.07 -7.25
CA ARG A 74 1.59 25.30 -8.50
C ARG A 74 1.46 23.84 -8.18
N GLY A 75 0.33 23.26 -8.59
CA GLY A 75 0.08 21.82 -8.48
C GLY A 75 0.20 21.13 -9.84
N LYS A 76 0.11 19.81 -9.85
CA LYS A 76 0.13 19.01 -11.08
C LYS A 76 -1.07 19.39 -11.97
N GLY A 77 -0.82 20.05 -13.10
CA GLY A 77 -1.85 20.44 -14.07
C GLY A 77 -2.62 21.72 -13.79
N TYR A 78 -2.32 22.45 -12.70
CA TYR A 78 -2.99 23.72 -12.39
C TYR A 78 -2.08 24.72 -11.69
N THR A 79 -2.48 25.99 -11.72
CA THR A 79 -1.94 27.03 -10.85
C THR A 79 -3.07 27.61 -10.02
N LEU A 80 -2.88 27.63 -8.71
CA LEU A 80 -3.78 28.23 -7.75
C LEU A 80 -3.35 29.67 -7.50
N PHE A 81 -4.30 30.59 -7.60
CA PHE A 81 -4.14 31.98 -7.17
C PHE A 81 -5.11 32.26 -6.03
N LEU A 82 -4.56 32.71 -4.91
CA LEU A 82 -5.27 33.06 -3.70
C LEU A 82 -5.37 34.59 -3.61
N THR A 83 -6.58 35.11 -3.66
CA THR A 83 -6.89 36.55 -3.62
C THR A 83 -7.69 36.89 -2.34
N PRO A 84 -8.01 38.16 -2.05
CA PRO A 84 -8.79 38.50 -0.87
C PRO A 84 -10.20 37.92 -0.77
N SER A 85 -10.81 37.49 -1.87
CA SER A 85 -12.21 37.03 -1.87
C SER A 85 -12.49 35.81 -2.74
N GLN A 86 -11.47 35.23 -3.36
CA GLN A 86 -11.63 34.08 -4.24
C GLN A 86 -10.34 33.26 -4.32
N ALA A 87 -10.52 31.96 -4.49
CA ALA A 87 -9.50 31.06 -5.01
C ALA A 87 -9.72 30.84 -6.51
N VAL A 88 -8.68 31.01 -7.31
CA VAL A 88 -8.73 30.82 -8.77
C VAL A 88 -7.84 29.63 -9.13
N LEU A 89 -8.44 28.59 -9.70
CA LEU A 89 -7.71 27.48 -10.30
C LEU A 89 -7.63 27.71 -11.81
N SER A 90 -6.44 28.01 -12.30
CA SER A 90 -6.14 28.01 -13.73
C SER A 90 -5.62 26.64 -14.14
N LEU A 91 -6.37 25.93 -14.98
CA LEU A 91 -6.00 24.61 -15.49
C LEU A 91 -5.08 24.76 -16.70
N ARG A 92 -4.09 23.87 -16.86
CA ARG A 92 -3.16 23.89 -18.00
C ARG A 92 -3.56 22.84 -19.05
N LYS A 93 -3.61 23.22 -20.33
CA LYS A 93 -3.81 22.32 -21.48
C LYS A 93 -2.72 22.60 -22.53
N GLY A 94 -1.63 21.83 -22.50
CA GLY A 94 -0.49 22.06 -23.41
C GLY A 94 0.20 23.42 -23.19
N THR A 95 0.61 24.09 -24.27
CA THR A 95 1.35 25.37 -24.26
C THR A 95 0.45 26.62 -24.26
N THR A 96 -0.88 26.49 -24.27
CA THR A 96 -1.83 27.61 -24.25
C THR A 96 -2.46 27.82 -22.87
N SER A 97 -2.76 29.09 -22.55
CA SER A 97 -3.42 29.49 -21.30
C SER A 97 -4.83 28.86 -21.22
N GLY A 98 -5.06 27.99 -20.24
CA GLY A 98 -6.28 27.19 -20.14
C GLY A 98 -7.42 27.85 -19.35
N THR A 99 -8.55 27.14 -19.29
CA THR A 99 -9.78 27.52 -18.59
C THR A 99 -9.54 27.74 -17.09
N ALA A 100 -10.19 28.75 -16.51
CA ALA A 100 -10.06 29.08 -15.09
C ALA A 100 -11.40 28.93 -14.36
N VAL A 101 -11.40 28.16 -13.27
CA VAL A 101 -12.52 28.07 -12.33
C VAL A 101 -12.22 28.94 -11.12
N ARG A 102 -13.21 29.73 -10.71
CA ARG A 102 -13.12 30.63 -9.56
C ARG A 102 -14.11 30.18 -8.50
N LEU A 103 -13.61 30.03 -7.28
CA LEU A 103 -14.42 29.83 -6.08
C LEU A 103 -14.44 31.16 -5.33
N GLU A 104 -15.49 31.94 -5.56
CA GLU A 104 -15.70 33.21 -4.89
C GLU A 104 -16.44 33.01 -3.56
N TRP A 105 -15.91 33.60 -2.49
CA TRP A 105 -16.52 33.56 -1.17
C TRP A 105 -17.52 34.72 -1.04
N LEU A 106 -18.81 34.44 -1.28
CA LEU A 106 -19.84 35.47 -1.28
C LEU A 106 -19.98 36.10 0.11
N GLY A 107 -19.94 37.42 0.18
CA GLY A 107 -20.04 38.18 1.43
C GLY A 107 -18.80 38.10 2.32
N ALA A 108 -17.67 37.60 1.81
CA ALA A 108 -16.42 37.55 2.56
C ALA A 108 -15.84 38.95 2.81
N ASN A 109 -15.16 39.10 3.94
CA ASN A 109 -14.38 40.27 4.29
C ASN A 109 -13.16 40.38 3.35
N ARG A 110 -13.21 41.32 2.41
CA ARG A 110 -12.10 41.57 1.46
C ARG A 110 -10.83 42.14 2.12
N SER A 111 -10.91 42.51 3.39
CA SER A 111 -9.79 42.97 4.21
C SER A 111 -9.35 41.92 5.22
N ALA A 112 -9.76 40.65 5.05
CA ALA A 112 -9.28 39.54 5.87
C ALA A 112 -7.75 39.52 5.89
N LEU A 113 -7.16 39.19 7.04
CA LEU A 113 -5.72 39.08 7.18
C LEU A 113 -5.25 37.78 6.53
N ILE A 114 -4.36 37.87 5.55
CA ILE A 114 -3.86 36.72 4.77
C ILE A 114 -2.37 36.56 5.05
N GLN A 115 -1.98 35.41 5.58
CA GLN A 115 -0.60 35.16 6.00
C GLN A 115 -0.15 33.77 5.56
N GLY A 116 1.09 33.69 5.09
CA GLY A 116 1.80 32.42 4.95
C GLY A 116 2.17 31.89 6.33
N GLN A 117 2.02 30.60 6.54
CA GLN A 117 2.37 29.93 7.80
C GLN A 117 3.31 28.76 7.55
N ALA A 118 4.06 28.40 8.59
CA ALA A 118 5.03 27.31 8.58
C ALA A 118 5.96 27.42 7.34
N PRO A 119 6.88 28.41 7.34
CA PRO A 119 7.85 28.57 6.27
C PRO A 119 8.68 27.30 6.12
N ILE A 120 9.00 26.94 4.88
CA ILE A 120 9.79 25.76 4.52
C ILE A 120 11.08 26.18 3.82
N GLY A 121 12.10 25.32 3.75
CA GLY A 121 13.44 25.70 3.28
C GLY A 121 13.55 26.16 1.81
N GLY A 122 12.47 26.11 1.02
CA GLY A 122 12.47 26.51 -0.40
C GLY A 122 12.27 28.03 -0.61
N VAL A 123 12.89 28.55 -1.68
CA VAL A 123 12.66 29.91 -2.18
C VAL A 123 12.50 29.93 -3.71
N SER A 124 11.76 30.90 -4.23
CA SER A 124 11.60 31.13 -5.67
C SER A 124 12.25 32.44 -6.12
N ASN A 125 12.85 32.43 -7.31
CA ASN A 125 13.41 33.60 -7.98
C ASN A 125 12.75 33.79 -9.36
N TYR A 126 12.34 35.03 -9.68
CA TYR A 126 11.75 35.43 -10.95
C TYR A 126 12.59 36.51 -11.62
N LEU A 127 13.49 36.09 -12.51
CA LEU A 127 14.42 36.96 -13.21
C LEU A 127 13.87 37.29 -14.61
N ARG A 128 12.90 38.21 -14.69
CA ARG A 128 12.19 38.52 -15.95
C ARG A 128 12.80 39.74 -16.66
N GLY A 129 13.36 39.50 -17.84
CA GLY A 129 13.94 40.55 -18.69
C GLY A 129 15.32 41.03 -18.22
N LYS A 130 15.90 41.97 -18.98
CA LYS A 130 17.26 42.50 -18.76
C LYS A 130 17.39 43.52 -17.63
N ASP A 131 16.27 44.05 -17.15
CA ASP A 131 16.24 45.04 -16.08
C ASP A 131 16.24 44.35 -14.72
N GLN A 132 17.37 44.39 -14.03
CA GLN A 132 17.56 43.74 -12.72
C GLN A 132 16.66 44.34 -11.63
N SER A 133 16.23 45.60 -11.76
CA SER A 133 15.31 46.23 -10.80
C SER A 133 13.91 45.59 -10.80
N ARG A 134 13.59 44.82 -11.85
CA ARG A 134 12.33 44.07 -11.99
C ARG A 134 12.43 42.62 -11.53
N TRP A 135 13.60 42.17 -11.11
CA TRP A 135 13.81 40.81 -10.62
C TRP A 135 13.22 40.66 -9.22
N GLN A 136 12.47 39.59 -8.99
CA GLN A 136 12.00 39.21 -7.66
C GLN A 136 12.85 38.04 -7.18
N THR A 137 13.54 38.19 -6.07
CA THR A 137 14.44 37.15 -5.53
C THR A 137 14.07 36.78 -4.10
N ASN A 138 14.47 35.58 -3.67
CA ASN A 138 14.28 35.06 -2.32
C ASN A 138 12.81 35.05 -1.84
N ILE A 139 11.87 34.72 -2.73
CA ILE A 139 10.47 34.59 -2.35
C ILE A 139 10.31 33.32 -1.51
N GLN A 140 10.09 33.51 -0.20
CA GLN A 140 9.91 32.45 0.79
C GLN A 140 8.73 31.52 0.45
N HIS A 141 8.95 30.21 0.56
CA HIS A 141 7.89 29.20 0.46
C HIS A 141 7.23 28.95 1.82
N TYR A 142 5.93 28.73 1.80
CA TYR A 142 5.12 28.37 2.96
C TYR A 142 4.39 27.05 2.72
N SER A 143 4.22 26.25 3.77
CA SER A 143 3.42 25.02 3.68
C SER A 143 1.91 25.27 3.81
N LYS A 144 1.51 26.43 4.35
CA LYS A 144 0.10 26.83 4.51
C LYS A 144 -0.13 28.31 4.25
N VAL A 145 -1.36 28.67 3.90
CA VAL A 145 -1.84 30.06 3.88
C VAL A 145 -3.11 30.15 4.73
N GLN A 146 -3.08 30.99 5.76
CA GLN A 146 -4.23 31.26 6.61
C GLN A 146 -4.87 32.60 6.25
N TYR A 147 -6.18 32.57 6.03
CA TYR A 147 -7.06 33.73 6.01
C TYR A 147 -7.77 33.84 7.35
N ARG A 148 -7.60 34.95 8.06
CA ARG A 148 -8.29 35.21 9.33
C ARG A 148 -9.47 36.16 9.14
N GLY A 149 -10.63 35.76 9.63
CA GLY A 149 -11.86 36.54 9.59
C GLY A 149 -12.41 36.71 8.17
N VAL A 150 -12.40 35.65 7.36
CA VAL A 150 -13.06 35.62 6.04
C VAL A 150 -14.54 35.93 6.20
N TYR A 151 -15.16 35.38 7.24
CA TYR A 151 -16.46 35.81 7.76
C TYR A 151 -16.32 36.12 9.25
N PRO A 152 -17.29 36.81 9.88
CA PRO A 152 -17.28 37.02 11.32
C PRO A 152 -17.13 35.68 12.09
N GLY A 153 -15.96 35.48 12.71
CA GLY A 153 -15.61 34.26 13.44
C GLY A 153 -15.29 33.04 12.57
N ILE A 154 -14.98 33.20 11.27
CA ILE A 154 -14.62 32.08 10.38
C ILE A 154 -13.31 32.37 9.65
N ASP A 155 -12.36 31.46 9.82
CA ASP A 155 -11.08 31.44 9.14
C ASP A 155 -11.08 30.39 8.01
N LEU A 156 -10.17 30.55 7.06
CA LEU A 156 -9.91 29.60 5.97
C LEU A 156 -8.43 29.29 5.92
N VAL A 157 -8.07 28.01 5.88
CA VAL A 157 -6.67 27.57 5.83
C VAL A 157 -6.46 26.73 4.58
N TYR A 158 -5.57 27.16 3.69
CA TYR A 158 -5.09 26.35 2.56
C TYR A 158 -3.78 25.67 2.91
N TYR A 159 -3.61 24.42 2.48
CA TYR A 159 -2.38 23.66 2.69
C TYR A 159 -2.18 22.60 1.60
N GLY A 160 -0.93 22.15 1.46
CA GLY A 160 -0.60 21.02 0.60
C GLY A 160 -0.68 19.71 1.36
N ASN A 161 -1.36 18.71 0.80
CA ASN A 161 -1.28 17.32 1.23
C ASN A 161 -0.81 16.48 0.04
N GLN A 162 0.43 15.96 0.11
CA GLN A 162 1.02 15.11 -0.92
C GLN A 162 0.94 15.66 -2.36
N GLY A 163 1.18 16.98 -2.49
CA GLY A 163 1.16 17.68 -3.78
C GLY A 163 -0.24 18.11 -4.26
N GLN A 164 -1.30 17.74 -3.55
CA GLN A 164 -2.67 18.20 -3.79
C GLN A 164 -3.04 19.35 -2.86
N LEU A 165 -3.95 20.22 -3.33
CA LEU A 165 -4.47 21.35 -2.56
C LEU A 165 -5.62 20.87 -1.67
N GLU A 166 -5.50 21.11 -0.36
CA GLU A 166 -6.57 20.94 0.61
C GLU A 166 -6.89 22.29 1.29
N TYR A 167 -8.06 22.38 1.90
CA TYR A 167 -8.43 23.53 2.72
C TYR A 167 -9.45 23.19 3.81
N ASP A 168 -9.35 23.94 4.91
CA ASP A 168 -10.25 23.82 6.06
C ASP A 168 -10.99 25.15 6.29
N TRP A 169 -12.30 25.08 6.54
CA TRP A 169 -13.02 26.19 7.17
C TRP A 169 -13.01 26.00 8.68
N VAL A 170 -12.47 26.96 9.41
CA VAL A 170 -12.40 26.94 10.88
C VAL A 170 -13.42 27.93 11.43
N VAL A 171 -14.48 27.41 12.02
CA VAL A 171 -15.65 28.16 12.51
C VAL A 171 -15.53 28.30 14.02
N ALA A 172 -15.29 29.51 14.51
CA ALA A 172 -15.15 29.81 15.92
C ALA A 172 -16.46 29.59 16.71
N VAL A 173 -16.34 29.58 18.03
CA VAL A 173 -17.46 29.48 18.97
C VAL A 173 -18.55 30.51 18.62
N LYS A 174 -19.80 30.05 18.51
CA LYS A 174 -21.00 30.83 18.14
C LYS A 174 -20.98 31.48 16.73
N ALA A 175 -19.96 31.26 15.91
CA ALA A 175 -19.96 31.73 14.53
C ALA A 175 -20.97 30.93 13.68
N ASP A 176 -21.55 31.56 12.66
CA ASP A 176 -22.58 30.95 11.81
C ASP A 176 -21.97 30.37 10.52
N PRO A 177 -21.82 29.04 10.41
CA PRO A 177 -21.25 28.40 9.22
C PRO A 177 -22.11 28.56 7.96
N LYS A 178 -23.39 28.95 8.08
CA LYS A 178 -24.26 29.22 6.90
C LYS A 178 -23.83 30.44 6.10
N ARG A 179 -22.91 31.25 6.65
CA ARG A 179 -22.28 32.37 5.94
C ARG A 179 -21.33 31.91 4.85
N ILE A 180 -20.79 30.70 4.94
CA ILE A 180 -19.88 30.15 3.94
C ILE A 180 -20.66 29.80 2.69
N LYS A 181 -20.51 30.65 1.66
CA LYS A 181 -21.19 30.54 0.38
C LYS A 181 -20.16 30.65 -0.75
N LEU A 182 -20.00 29.56 -1.50
CA LEU A 182 -19.00 29.43 -2.55
C LEU A 182 -19.70 29.59 -3.90
N ARG A 183 -19.57 30.75 -4.53
CA ARG A 183 -20.02 30.94 -5.91
C ARG A 183 -18.96 30.42 -6.85
N VAL A 184 -19.35 29.51 -7.72
CA VAL A 184 -18.48 28.92 -8.73
C VAL A 184 -18.67 29.68 -10.05
N GLU A 185 -17.57 30.22 -10.58
CA GLU A 185 -17.52 30.82 -11.92
C GLU A 185 -16.53 30.08 -12.81
N GLY A 186 -16.80 30.02 -14.11
CA GLY A 186 -15.95 29.32 -15.10
C GLY A 186 -16.19 27.80 -15.21
N ALA A 187 -17.17 27.27 -14.47
CA ALA A 187 -17.69 25.92 -14.69
C ALA A 187 -18.93 25.96 -15.60
N GLU A 188 -18.99 25.04 -16.57
CA GLU A 188 -20.11 24.81 -17.49
C GLU A 188 -21.29 24.14 -16.77
N ARG A 189 -20.98 23.23 -15.84
CA ARG A 189 -21.97 22.53 -15.01
C ARG A 189 -21.43 22.33 -13.60
N ILE A 190 -22.32 22.40 -12.62
CA ILE A 190 -22.04 22.21 -11.20
C ILE A 190 -23.07 21.23 -10.65
N GLU A 191 -22.63 20.17 -10.01
CA GLU A 191 -23.53 19.17 -9.42
C GLU A 191 -22.99 18.64 -8.09
N ILE A 192 -23.91 18.10 -7.28
CA ILE A 192 -23.57 17.28 -6.13
C ILE A 192 -24.00 15.85 -6.48
N ASN A 193 -23.04 14.95 -6.58
CA ASN A 193 -23.31 13.58 -7.02
C ASN A 193 -23.89 12.71 -5.88
N ARG A 194 -24.21 11.44 -6.19
CA ARG A 194 -24.78 10.49 -5.22
C ARG A 194 -23.84 10.17 -4.04
N ALA A 195 -22.52 10.35 -4.21
CA ALA A 195 -21.52 10.21 -3.15
C ALA A 195 -21.40 11.47 -2.26
N GLY A 196 -22.14 12.54 -2.58
CA GLY A 196 -22.13 13.79 -1.83
C GLY A 196 -20.94 14.71 -2.14
N GLU A 197 -20.26 14.49 -3.27
CA GLU A 197 -19.14 15.30 -3.75
C GLU A 197 -19.63 16.49 -4.57
N LEU A 198 -18.91 17.62 -4.51
CA LEU A 198 -19.13 18.76 -5.40
C LEU A 198 -18.31 18.59 -6.68
N VAL A 199 -18.96 18.59 -7.84
CA VAL A 199 -18.35 18.38 -9.16
C VAL A 199 -18.54 19.63 -10.01
N LEU A 200 -17.43 20.16 -10.55
CA LEU A 200 -17.38 21.34 -11.42
C LEU A 200 -16.84 20.92 -12.79
N HIS A 201 -17.67 20.95 -13.83
CA HIS A 201 -17.29 20.62 -15.20
C HIS A 201 -16.79 21.87 -15.92
N THR A 202 -15.63 21.83 -16.57
CA THR A 202 -15.00 23.00 -17.19
C THR A 202 -14.03 22.59 -18.30
N GLY A 203 -14.21 23.07 -19.53
CA GLY A 203 -13.26 22.87 -20.63
C GLY A 203 -12.96 21.41 -20.99
N GLY A 204 -13.93 20.51 -20.79
CA GLY A 204 -13.76 19.06 -20.97
C GLY A 204 -13.05 18.33 -19.81
N ALA A 205 -12.81 19.01 -18.69
CA ALA A 205 -12.27 18.45 -17.46
C ALA A 205 -13.27 18.60 -16.29
N GLU A 206 -13.06 17.84 -15.22
CA GLU A 206 -13.85 17.93 -13.99
C GLU A 206 -12.97 18.27 -12.80
N ILE A 207 -13.37 19.24 -11.99
CA ILE A 207 -12.79 19.52 -10.67
C ILE A 207 -13.76 18.98 -9.63
N ARG A 208 -13.28 18.13 -8.71
CA ARG A 208 -14.13 17.51 -7.68
C ARG A 208 -13.63 17.81 -6.29
N GLN A 209 -14.56 18.09 -5.38
CA GLN A 209 -14.31 18.19 -3.96
C GLN A 209 -15.09 17.07 -3.26
N HIS A 210 -14.40 16.23 -2.50
CA HIS A 210 -15.03 15.14 -1.76
C HIS A 210 -16.02 15.66 -0.72
N LYS A 211 -16.94 14.80 -0.29
CA LYS A 211 -17.88 15.12 0.78
C LYS A 211 -17.15 15.71 2.01
N PRO A 212 -17.64 16.82 2.59
CA PRO A 212 -17.00 17.45 3.73
C PRO A 212 -17.07 16.55 4.98
N ARG A 213 -15.91 16.25 5.57
CA ARG A 213 -15.76 15.82 6.96
C ARG A 213 -15.95 17.05 7.85
N VAL A 214 -16.85 16.96 8.81
CA VAL A 214 -17.11 18.05 9.76
C VAL A 214 -16.87 17.54 11.17
N TYR A 215 -16.19 18.32 12.01
CA TYR A 215 -15.87 17.90 13.38
C TYR A 215 -15.66 19.05 14.35
N GLN A 216 -15.77 18.76 15.65
CA GLN A 216 -15.43 19.67 16.74
C GLN A 216 -14.36 19.05 17.64
N ARG A 217 -13.46 19.86 18.19
CA ARG A 217 -12.48 19.38 19.17
C ARG A 217 -13.09 19.32 20.57
N VAL A 218 -13.12 18.12 21.16
CA VAL A 218 -13.60 17.85 22.53
C VAL A 218 -12.53 17.05 23.25
N ASN A 219 -11.91 17.62 24.29
CA ASN A 219 -10.85 16.96 25.09
C ASN A 219 -9.70 16.40 24.21
N GLY A 220 -9.19 17.21 23.27
CA GLY A 220 -8.14 16.79 22.32
C GLY A 220 -8.61 15.87 21.19
N LYS A 221 -9.87 15.41 21.20
CA LYS A 221 -10.44 14.45 20.24
C LYS A 221 -11.39 15.14 19.23
N ASN A 222 -11.30 14.77 17.94
CA ASN A 222 -12.26 15.23 16.93
C ASN A 222 -13.60 14.48 17.05
N LYS A 223 -14.65 15.15 17.51
CA LYS A 223 -16.04 14.65 17.50
C LYS A 223 -16.66 14.96 16.14
N ALA A 224 -17.02 13.92 15.38
CA ALA A 224 -17.65 14.08 14.08
C ALA A 224 -19.02 14.79 14.19
N VAL A 225 -19.32 15.61 13.18
CA VAL A 225 -20.60 16.27 12.95
C VAL A 225 -21.03 15.89 11.53
N ALA A 226 -22.30 15.53 11.33
CA ALA A 226 -22.78 15.24 9.99
C ALA A 226 -22.63 16.49 9.09
N GLY A 227 -22.08 16.33 7.90
CA GLY A 227 -21.89 17.43 6.95
C GLY A 227 -22.07 16.95 5.51
N ARG A 228 -22.57 17.83 4.64
CA ARG A 228 -22.61 17.64 3.19
C ARG A 228 -22.61 18.99 2.46
N TYR A 229 -22.22 18.98 1.19
CA TYR A 229 -22.50 20.11 0.32
C TYR A 229 -24.01 20.24 0.07
N VAL A 230 -24.44 21.47 -0.18
CA VAL A 230 -25.78 21.77 -0.70
C VAL A 230 -25.69 22.84 -1.79
N MET A 231 -26.46 22.68 -2.86
CA MET A 231 -26.67 23.74 -3.84
C MET A 231 -27.61 24.78 -3.22
N LEU A 232 -27.13 26.01 -3.05
CA LEU A 232 -27.93 27.14 -2.58
C LEU A 232 -28.67 27.81 -3.75
N ASP A 233 -28.08 27.77 -4.94
CA ASP A 233 -28.68 28.11 -6.23
C ASP A 233 -27.90 27.40 -7.35
N LYS A 234 -28.11 27.75 -8.62
CA LYS A 234 -27.46 27.12 -9.78
C LYS A 234 -25.93 27.23 -9.79
N ARG A 235 -25.34 28.19 -9.08
CA ARG A 235 -23.88 28.46 -9.06
C ARG A 235 -23.28 28.59 -7.67
N THR A 236 -24.10 28.65 -6.63
CA THR A 236 -23.63 28.82 -5.26
C THR A 236 -23.77 27.53 -4.47
N VAL A 237 -22.68 27.12 -3.83
CA VAL A 237 -22.60 25.95 -2.95
C VAL A 237 -22.44 26.40 -1.50
N GLY A 238 -23.06 25.69 -0.58
CA GLY A 238 -22.86 25.86 0.86
C GLY A 238 -22.76 24.51 1.56
N PHE A 239 -22.88 24.54 2.89
CA PHE A 239 -22.80 23.35 3.74
C PHE A 239 -24.10 23.16 4.51
N ALA A 240 -24.62 21.93 4.51
CA ALA A 240 -25.64 21.49 5.44
C ALA A 240 -24.99 20.66 6.55
N LEU A 241 -25.21 21.08 7.79
CA LEU A 241 -24.60 20.50 8.98
C LEU A 241 -25.66 19.87 9.88
N GLY A 242 -25.31 18.76 10.52
CA GLY A 242 -26.09 18.15 11.60
C GLY A 242 -26.01 18.96 12.89
N LYS A 243 -26.58 18.42 13.98
CA LYS A 243 -26.49 19.05 15.30
C LYS A 243 -25.04 19.05 15.81
N TYR A 244 -24.58 20.18 16.34
CA TYR A 244 -23.26 20.33 16.94
C TYR A 244 -23.31 21.32 18.12
N ASP A 245 -22.25 21.35 18.93
CA ASP A 245 -22.13 22.21 20.11
C ASP A 245 -21.64 23.60 19.71
N HIS A 246 -22.52 24.60 19.64
CA HIS A 246 -22.15 25.97 19.29
C HIS A 246 -21.19 26.65 20.27
N GLY A 247 -20.94 26.03 21.44
CA GLY A 247 -19.91 26.44 22.40
C GLY A 247 -18.48 26.06 22.01
N ARG A 248 -18.28 25.38 20.87
CA ARG A 248 -16.98 24.86 20.43
C ARG A 248 -16.67 25.18 18.98
N GLU A 249 -15.39 25.27 18.67
CA GLU A 249 -14.88 25.39 17.30
C GLU A 249 -15.34 24.19 16.45
N LEU A 250 -15.75 24.47 15.21
CA LEU A 250 -16.16 23.49 14.21
C LEU A 250 -15.24 23.62 13.00
N VAL A 251 -14.68 22.50 12.54
CA VAL A 251 -13.87 22.43 11.33
C VAL A 251 -14.65 21.69 10.25
N ILE A 252 -14.67 22.24 9.04
CA ILE A 252 -15.22 21.63 7.82
C ILE A 252 -14.04 21.38 6.87
N ASP A 253 -13.73 20.10 6.65
CA ASP A 253 -12.56 19.56 5.94
C ASP A 253 -13.02 18.51 4.90
N PRO A 254 -12.93 18.72 3.59
CA PRO A 254 -13.36 17.71 2.62
C PRO A 254 -12.28 16.66 2.28
N VAL A 255 -12.30 15.42 2.84
CA VAL A 255 -11.29 14.37 2.49
C VAL A 255 -11.78 12.89 2.44
N LEU A 256 -11.40 12.23 1.33
CA LEU A 256 -10.97 10.81 1.15
C LEU A 256 -9.61 10.86 0.39
N SER A 257 -8.64 9.94 0.61
CA SER A 257 -7.29 10.01 -0.02
C SER A 257 -7.19 9.38 -1.42
N TYR A 258 -7.29 8.05 -1.62
CA TYR A 258 -7.58 7.42 -2.93
C TYR A 258 -7.88 5.91 -2.81
N SER A 259 -8.49 5.32 -3.84
CA SER A 259 -8.68 3.88 -4.05
C SER A 259 -8.81 3.56 -5.54
N THR A 260 -8.13 2.54 -6.05
CA THR A 260 -8.05 2.19 -7.48
C THR A 260 -8.11 0.68 -7.68
N TYR A 261 -8.64 0.24 -8.82
CA TYR A 261 -8.34 -1.10 -9.36
C TYR A 261 -6.92 -1.12 -9.95
N LEU A 262 -6.43 -2.32 -10.19
CA LEU A 262 -5.22 -2.64 -10.95
C LEU A 262 -5.43 -4.02 -11.60
N GLY A 263 -5.87 -4.03 -12.85
CA GLY A 263 -6.14 -5.27 -13.58
C GLY A 263 -6.24 -5.10 -15.08
N GLY A 264 -6.08 -6.21 -15.79
CA GLY A 264 -6.31 -6.35 -17.23
C GLY A 264 -7.77 -6.63 -17.56
N LEU A 265 -8.07 -6.75 -18.85
CA LEU A 265 -9.38 -7.12 -19.36
C LEU A 265 -9.60 -8.64 -19.27
N ASP A 266 -10.79 -9.05 -18.81
CA ASP A 266 -11.23 -10.45 -18.75
C ASP A 266 -10.24 -11.38 -18.01
N SER A 267 -9.68 -10.91 -16.88
CA SER A 267 -8.60 -11.56 -16.14
C SER A 267 -8.85 -11.77 -14.65
N ASN A 268 -7.98 -12.60 -14.06
CA ASN A 268 -7.90 -12.83 -12.62
C ASN A 268 -6.62 -12.24 -12.06
N ASP A 269 -6.62 -10.93 -11.81
CA ASP A 269 -5.47 -10.26 -11.22
C ASP A 269 -5.62 -10.15 -9.70
N GLN A 270 -4.51 -10.28 -8.99
CA GLN A 270 -4.45 -10.29 -7.53
C GLN A 270 -3.20 -9.57 -7.05
N GLY A 271 -3.35 -8.67 -6.07
CA GLY A 271 -2.21 -8.07 -5.38
C GLY A 271 -1.93 -8.81 -4.08
N ASP A 272 -0.73 -9.36 -3.94
CA ASP A 272 -0.33 -10.21 -2.81
C ASP A 272 0.50 -9.41 -1.78
N GLY A 273 1.44 -8.59 -2.24
CA GLY A 273 2.32 -7.79 -1.38
C GLY A 273 2.22 -6.29 -1.65
N ILE A 274 2.30 -5.45 -0.62
CA ILE A 274 2.40 -3.99 -0.74
C ILE A 274 3.43 -3.39 0.22
N VAL A 275 4.25 -2.47 -0.28
CA VAL A 275 5.13 -1.62 0.54
C VAL A 275 5.05 -0.18 0.05
N VAL A 276 5.33 0.79 0.92
CA VAL A 276 5.31 2.22 0.58
C VAL A 276 6.67 2.87 0.83
N ASP A 277 7.17 3.62 -0.15
CA ASP A 277 8.43 4.35 0.02
C ASP A 277 8.24 5.65 0.84
N ARG A 278 9.36 6.25 1.24
CA ARG A 278 9.41 7.54 1.96
C ARG A 278 8.76 8.72 1.23
N LEU A 279 8.52 8.60 -0.08
CA LEU A 279 7.83 9.61 -0.90
C LEU A 279 6.33 9.33 -1.01
N GLY A 280 5.86 8.21 -0.47
CA GLY A 280 4.46 7.79 -0.48
C GLY A 280 4.04 6.99 -1.71
N ASN A 281 4.98 6.56 -2.56
CA ASN A 281 4.66 5.68 -3.69
C ASN A 281 4.40 4.27 -3.16
N ALA A 282 3.32 3.65 -3.63
CA ALA A 282 3.01 2.26 -3.30
C ALA A 282 3.65 1.32 -4.32
N TYR A 283 4.27 0.26 -3.85
CA TYR A 283 4.82 -0.83 -4.65
C TYR A 283 3.96 -2.06 -4.38
N ILE A 284 3.42 -2.65 -5.44
CA ILE A 284 2.49 -3.77 -5.37
C ILE A 284 3.07 -4.89 -6.20
N VAL A 285 3.06 -6.09 -5.63
CA VAL A 285 3.35 -7.33 -6.36
C VAL A 285 2.19 -8.28 -6.27
N GLY A 286 2.15 -9.22 -7.19
CA GLY A 286 1.12 -10.24 -7.21
C GLY A 286 1.10 -10.93 -8.57
N GLN A 287 -0.08 -11.31 -9.00
CA GLN A 287 -0.31 -12.22 -10.11
C GLN A 287 -1.21 -11.56 -11.15
N ALA A 288 -0.86 -11.71 -12.42
CA ALA A 288 -1.65 -11.21 -13.53
C ALA A 288 -1.80 -12.27 -14.62
N THR A 289 -3.02 -12.42 -15.15
CA THR A 289 -3.33 -13.42 -16.19
C THR A 289 -3.62 -12.81 -17.56
N ALA A 290 -3.76 -11.49 -17.63
CA ALA A 290 -4.11 -10.78 -18.86
C ALA A 290 -2.88 -10.22 -19.58
N VAL A 291 -2.80 -10.46 -20.89
CA VAL A 291 -1.94 -9.71 -21.82
C VAL A 291 -2.20 -8.19 -21.80
N THR A 292 -3.38 -7.78 -21.33
CA THR A 292 -3.82 -6.39 -21.22
C THR A 292 -3.58 -5.79 -19.85
N PHE A 293 -2.96 -6.53 -18.91
CA PHE A 293 -2.55 -5.98 -17.62
C PHE A 293 -1.66 -4.75 -17.85
N PRO A 294 -1.88 -3.65 -17.13
CA PRO A 294 -1.27 -2.38 -17.46
C PRO A 294 0.23 -2.38 -17.19
N THR A 295 1.05 -2.29 -18.24
CA THR A 295 2.50 -2.08 -18.16
C THR A 295 2.90 -0.69 -18.64
N THR A 296 4.11 -0.24 -18.28
CA THR A 296 4.64 1.07 -18.70
C THR A 296 5.71 0.94 -19.78
N VAL A 297 5.78 1.91 -20.69
CA VAL A 297 6.84 1.97 -21.71
C VAL A 297 8.22 1.99 -21.04
N GLY A 298 9.11 1.11 -21.48
CA GLY A 298 10.46 0.97 -20.92
C GLY A 298 10.54 0.15 -19.64
N ALA A 299 9.44 -0.48 -19.23
CA ALA A 299 9.46 -1.52 -18.19
C ALA A 299 10.31 -2.72 -18.63
N PHE A 300 10.81 -3.49 -17.64
CA PHE A 300 11.65 -4.66 -17.87
C PHE A 300 10.99 -5.69 -18.79
N GLN A 301 9.72 -6.01 -18.51
CA GLN A 301 8.91 -6.94 -19.29
C GLN A 301 7.49 -6.36 -19.44
N THR A 302 7.06 -6.14 -20.68
CA THR A 302 5.77 -5.49 -20.99
C THR A 302 4.68 -6.44 -21.45
N THR A 303 5.01 -7.72 -21.64
CA THR A 303 4.10 -8.76 -22.10
C THR A 303 4.24 -9.99 -21.22
N ILE A 304 3.12 -10.62 -20.90
CA ILE A 304 3.10 -11.94 -20.29
C ILE A 304 3.83 -12.94 -21.21
N THR A 305 4.73 -13.73 -20.65
CA THR A 305 5.52 -14.74 -21.38
C THR A 305 5.05 -16.16 -21.10
N SER A 306 4.37 -16.37 -19.97
CA SER A 306 3.73 -17.64 -19.66
C SER A 306 2.74 -18.01 -20.75
N ILE A 307 2.89 -19.19 -21.37
CA ILE A 307 1.99 -19.71 -22.40
C ILE A 307 1.07 -20.80 -21.84
N SER A 308 -0.11 -20.97 -22.44
CA SER A 308 -1.13 -21.94 -22.00
C SER A 308 -0.56 -23.35 -21.92
N ASP A 309 -0.67 -23.96 -20.74
CA ASP A 309 -0.51 -25.40 -20.52
C ASP A 309 -1.47 -26.14 -21.47
N PRO A 310 -1.06 -27.24 -22.14
CA PRO A 310 -1.97 -28.16 -22.84
C PRO A 310 -3.16 -28.68 -22.00
N LEU A 311 -3.20 -28.42 -20.68
CA LEU A 311 -4.31 -28.72 -19.77
C LEU A 311 -5.32 -27.55 -19.55
N ASP A 312 -5.35 -26.53 -20.41
CA ASP A 312 -6.33 -25.42 -20.36
C ASP A 312 -6.25 -24.51 -19.11
N TYR A 313 -5.12 -24.48 -18.40
CA TYR A 313 -4.90 -23.48 -17.33
C TYR A 313 -4.60 -22.10 -17.92
N THR A 314 -5.16 -21.06 -17.30
CA THR A 314 -4.88 -19.65 -17.64
C THR A 314 -3.46 -19.32 -17.15
N PRO A 315 -2.52 -18.97 -18.05
CA PRO A 315 -1.14 -18.65 -17.66
C PRO A 315 -1.10 -17.43 -16.73
N VAL A 316 -0.13 -17.42 -15.80
CA VAL A 316 0.03 -16.37 -14.80
C VAL A 316 1.48 -15.92 -14.77
N ASP A 317 1.74 -14.62 -14.95
CA ASP A 317 3.04 -14.04 -14.60
C ASP A 317 2.91 -13.19 -13.35
N ALA A 318 4.02 -13.11 -12.60
CA ALA A 318 4.12 -12.16 -11.52
C ALA A 318 4.17 -10.73 -12.09
N PHE A 319 3.64 -9.75 -11.35
CA PHE A 319 3.81 -8.34 -11.70
C PHE A 319 4.50 -7.56 -10.58
N VAL A 320 5.12 -6.43 -10.97
CA VAL A 320 5.63 -5.41 -10.05
C VAL A 320 5.14 -4.04 -10.53
N THR A 321 4.27 -3.42 -9.75
CA THR A 321 3.68 -2.11 -10.02
C THR A 321 4.14 -1.09 -8.99
N LYS A 322 4.60 0.09 -9.44
CA LYS A 322 4.80 1.26 -8.58
C LYS A 322 3.76 2.32 -8.90
N LEU A 323 2.85 2.61 -7.97
CA LEU A 323 1.86 3.69 -8.08
C LEU A 323 2.36 4.99 -7.44
N ASN A 324 2.02 6.11 -8.05
CA ASN A 324 2.31 7.42 -7.46
C ASN A 324 1.53 7.66 -6.16
N PRO A 325 1.93 8.62 -5.31
CA PRO A 325 1.34 8.80 -3.98
C PRO A 325 -0.13 9.25 -3.99
N ALA A 326 -0.63 9.67 -5.15
CA ALA A 326 -2.02 10.06 -5.35
C ALA A 326 -2.88 8.89 -5.90
N GLY A 327 -2.28 7.73 -6.21
CA GLY A 327 -2.98 6.59 -6.81
C GLY A 327 -3.53 6.84 -8.21
N THR A 328 -3.04 7.87 -8.90
CA THR A 328 -3.60 8.35 -10.18
C THR A 328 -2.85 7.88 -11.42
N ALA A 329 -1.63 7.38 -11.25
CA ALA A 329 -0.81 6.91 -12.37
C ALA A 329 0.27 5.94 -11.88
N LEU A 330 0.61 4.99 -12.75
CA LEU A 330 1.79 4.16 -12.64
C LEU A 330 3.05 5.02 -12.80
N VAL A 331 3.98 4.88 -11.87
CA VAL A 331 5.37 5.32 -12.03
C VAL A 331 6.09 4.33 -12.94
N TYR A 332 5.89 3.03 -12.68
CA TYR A 332 6.18 1.93 -13.59
C TYR A 332 5.24 0.75 -13.31
N SER A 333 5.11 -0.15 -14.27
CA SER A 333 4.53 -1.48 -14.09
C SER A 333 5.15 -2.45 -15.09
N THR A 334 5.55 -3.62 -14.61
CA THR A 334 6.24 -4.67 -15.36
C THR A 334 5.71 -6.04 -14.97
N PHE A 335 5.73 -6.98 -15.89
CA PHE A 335 5.72 -8.41 -15.55
C PHE A 335 7.11 -8.83 -15.03
N LEU A 336 7.17 -10.01 -14.43
CA LEU A 336 8.37 -10.69 -13.98
C LEU A 336 8.14 -12.20 -14.07
N GLY A 337 8.58 -12.83 -15.15
CA GLY A 337 8.38 -14.27 -15.35
C GLY A 337 9.12 -14.83 -16.57
N GLY A 338 8.94 -16.12 -16.79
CA GLY A 338 9.43 -16.90 -17.92
C GLY A 338 8.28 -17.56 -18.70
N GLY A 339 8.53 -18.73 -19.28
CA GLY A 339 7.57 -19.42 -20.15
C GLY A 339 6.45 -20.19 -19.43
N GLU A 340 6.58 -20.40 -18.12
CA GLU A 340 5.60 -21.09 -17.25
C GLU A 340 5.01 -20.11 -16.22
N SER A 341 4.13 -20.58 -15.33
CA SER A 341 3.51 -19.69 -14.34
C SER A 341 4.49 -19.20 -13.27
N ASP A 342 4.42 -17.92 -12.94
CA ASP A 342 5.25 -17.25 -11.94
C ASP A 342 4.40 -16.41 -11.00
N PHE A 343 4.70 -16.47 -9.70
CA PHE A 343 3.90 -15.88 -8.64
C PHE A 343 4.79 -15.03 -7.74
N ALA A 344 4.47 -13.74 -7.55
CA ALA A 344 5.12 -12.90 -6.54
C ALA A 344 4.24 -12.79 -5.29
N THR A 345 4.83 -13.05 -4.13
CA THR A 345 4.10 -13.13 -2.85
C THR A 345 4.31 -11.90 -1.96
N GLU A 346 5.51 -11.33 -1.96
CA GLU A 346 5.86 -10.22 -1.05
C GLU A 346 6.90 -9.28 -1.68
N VAL A 347 6.89 -8.01 -1.24
CA VAL A 347 7.79 -6.97 -1.74
C VAL A 347 8.37 -6.11 -0.62
N ALA A 348 9.68 -5.85 -0.71
CA ALA A 348 10.38 -4.86 0.10
C ALA A 348 11.00 -3.76 -0.78
N VAL A 349 11.32 -2.60 -0.21
CA VAL A 349 11.92 -1.47 -0.95
C VAL A 349 13.09 -0.87 -0.18
N ASP A 350 14.20 -0.60 -0.87
CA ASP A 350 15.36 0.08 -0.27
C ASP A 350 15.23 1.62 -0.32
N GLY A 351 16.19 2.32 0.30
CA GLY A 351 16.21 3.79 0.34
C GLY A 351 16.42 4.47 -1.01
N GLU A 352 16.92 3.74 -2.01
CA GLU A 352 17.11 4.17 -3.40
C GLU A 352 15.83 3.98 -4.24
N GLY A 353 14.89 3.18 -3.74
CA GLY A 353 13.61 2.90 -4.38
C GLY A 353 13.64 1.65 -5.26
N ASN A 354 14.66 0.79 -5.13
CA ASN A 354 14.69 -0.51 -5.80
C ASN A 354 13.73 -1.48 -5.09
N ALA A 355 12.96 -2.24 -5.85
CA ALA A 355 12.01 -3.21 -5.33
C ALA A 355 12.66 -4.59 -5.22
N TYR A 356 12.50 -5.24 -4.08
CA TYR A 356 12.95 -6.60 -3.79
C TYR A 356 11.71 -7.49 -3.75
N VAL A 357 11.67 -8.50 -4.60
CA VAL A 357 10.49 -9.35 -4.80
C VAL A 357 10.88 -10.80 -4.57
N THR A 358 10.05 -11.52 -3.84
CA THR A 358 10.13 -12.99 -3.73
C THR A 358 8.80 -13.62 -4.11
N GLY A 359 8.83 -14.93 -4.28
CA GLY A 359 7.70 -15.72 -4.69
C GLY A 359 8.15 -17.06 -5.24
N THR A 360 7.30 -17.70 -6.02
CA THR A 360 7.54 -19.02 -6.61
C THR A 360 7.52 -18.90 -8.13
N THR A 361 8.48 -19.53 -8.77
CA THR A 361 8.57 -19.63 -10.23
C THR A 361 8.50 -21.09 -10.64
N LEU A 362 7.66 -21.38 -11.65
CA LEU A 362 7.63 -22.69 -12.33
C LEU A 362 8.51 -22.67 -13.59
N SER A 363 8.97 -21.49 -14.01
CA SER A 363 9.71 -21.22 -15.24
C SER A 363 11.18 -21.62 -15.15
N PRO A 364 11.65 -22.63 -15.92
CA PRO A 364 13.07 -22.94 -16.02
C PRO A 364 13.90 -21.81 -16.65
N ASP A 365 13.25 -20.94 -17.41
CA ASP A 365 13.80 -19.76 -18.08
C ASP A 365 13.49 -18.44 -17.36
N PHE A 366 13.06 -18.50 -16.08
CA PHE A 366 12.86 -17.29 -15.26
C PHE A 366 14.09 -16.38 -15.31
N PRO A 367 13.92 -15.05 -15.45
CA PRO A 367 15.03 -14.15 -15.71
C PRO A 367 15.97 -14.08 -14.52
N THR A 368 17.19 -14.58 -14.68
CA THR A 368 18.30 -14.46 -13.71
C THR A 368 19.39 -13.54 -14.23
N THR A 369 20.18 -12.96 -13.31
CA THR A 369 21.33 -12.12 -13.67
C THR A 369 22.63 -12.91 -13.64
N ALA A 370 23.62 -12.49 -14.44
CA ALA A 370 24.95 -13.07 -14.38
C ALA A 370 25.54 -12.96 -12.95
N ASN A 371 26.18 -14.03 -12.49
CA ASN A 371 26.79 -14.17 -11.16
C ASN A 371 25.81 -14.15 -9.97
N ALA A 372 24.50 -14.21 -10.20
CA ALA A 372 23.56 -14.41 -9.12
C ALA A 372 23.84 -15.74 -8.40
N PHE A 373 23.41 -15.84 -7.14
CA PHE A 373 23.70 -17.00 -6.28
C PHE A 373 23.36 -18.35 -6.95
N GLN A 374 22.19 -18.45 -7.58
CA GLN A 374 21.71 -19.61 -8.30
C GLN A 374 21.04 -19.18 -9.61
N THR A 375 21.70 -19.43 -10.74
CA THR A 375 21.25 -19.01 -12.08
C THR A 375 20.56 -20.10 -12.89
N ALA A 376 20.64 -21.36 -12.43
CA ALA A 376 20.01 -22.49 -13.08
C ALA A 376 18.80 -22.95 -12.27
N PHE A 377 17.70 -23.25 -12.95
CA PHE A 377 16.49 -23.76 -12.32
C PHE A 377 16.82 -25.08 -11.59
N PRO A 378 16.63 -25.15 -10.26
CA PRO A 378 17.17 -26.24 -9.47
C PRO A 378 16.31 -27.50 -9.48
N THR A 379 15.06 -27.43 -9.95
CA THR A 379 14.07 -28.52 -9.83
C THR A 379 13.34 -28.79 -11.15
N THR A 380 12.23 -29.52 -11.09
CA THR A 380 11.33 -29.76 -12.24
C THR A 380 9.89 -29.31 -11.99
N THR A 381 9.58 -28.78 -10.80
CA THR A 381 8.18 -28.50 -10.39
C THR A 381 7.97 -27.10 -9.81
N GLY A 382 9.03 -26.35 -9.48
CA GLY A 382 8.92 -25.02 -8.87
C GLY A 382 10.06 -24.73 -7.89
N THR A 383 10.39 -23.45 -7.72
CA THR A 383 11.36 -22.98 -6.72
C THR A 383 11.07 -21.53 -6.34
N ALA A 384 11.60 -21.09 -5.20
CA ALA A 384 11.56 -19.68 -4.83
C ALA A 384 12.51 -18.87 -5.72
N PHE A 385 12.21 -17.59 -5.89
CA PHE A 385 13.12 -16.61 -6.50
C PHE A 385 13.32 -15.39 -5.59
N VAL A 386 14.41 -14.65 -5.85
CA VAL A 386 14.65 -13.33 -5.27
C VAL A 386 15.12 -12.38 -6.38
N THR A 387 14.32 -11.36 -6.66
CA THR A 387 14.60 -10.34 -7.67
C THR A 387 14.76 -8.98 -7.04
N LYS A 388 15.84 -8.26 -7.37
CA LYS A 388 15.97 -6.82 -7.11
C LYS A 388 15.78 -6.05 -8.41
N LEU A 389 14.64 -5.38 -8.56
CA LEU A 389 14.30 -4.52 -9.69
C LEU A 389 14.78 -3.08 -9.42
N ASN A 390 15.36 -2.42 -10.41
CA ASN A 390 15.82 -1.04 -10.26
C ASN A 390 14.65 -0.06 -10.02
N ALA A 391 14.95 1.13 -9.49
CA ALA A 391 13.93 2.11 -9.11
C ALA A 391 13.05 2.64 -10.27
N THR A 392 13.47 2.43 -11.53
CA THR A 392 12.70 2.78 -12.73
C THR A 392 11.82 1.65 -13.25
N GLY A 393 11.95 0.44 -12.70
CA GLY A 393 11.24 -0.75 -13.16
C GLY A 393 11.70 -1.29 -14.51
N SER A 394 12.86 -0.84 -15.00
CA SER A 394 13.32 -1.06 -16.38
C SER A 394 14.39 -2.16 -16.50
N GLY A 395 14.87 -2.69 -15.39
CA GLY A 395 15.95 -3.67 -15.39
C GLY A 395 16.22 -4.28 -14.03
N LEU A 396 16.75 -5.50 -14.05
CA LEU A 396 17.14 -6.24 -12.86
C LEU A 396 18.51 -5.76 -12.38
N VAL A 397 18.61 -5.40 -11.11
CA VAL A 397 19.89 -5.21 -10.42
C VAL A 397 20.52 -6.57 -10.14
N TYR A 398 19.72 -7.51 -9.62
CA TYR A 398 20.02 -8.93 -9.60
C TYR A 398 18.73 -9.75 -9.64
N SER A 399 18.82 -11.01 -10.05
CA SER A 399 17.76 -12.00 -9.89
C SER A 399 18.36 -13.40 -9.80
N THR A 400 17.89 -14.18 -8.82
CA THR A 400 18.39 -15.52 -8.50
C THR A 400 17.23 -16.46 -8.20
N PHE A 401 17.39 -17.74 -8.51
CA PHE A 401 16.64 -18.80 -7.86
C PHE A 401 17.10 -18.94 -6.40
N LEU A 402 16.26 -19.56 -5.58
CA LEU A 402 16.57 -19.93 -4.21
C LEU A 402 15.83 -21.23 -3.87
N GLY A 403 16.45 -22.38 -4.12
CA GLY A 403 15.84 -23.67 -3.83
C GLY A 403 16.81 -24.84 -3.78
N GLY A 404 16.35 -25.93 -3.16
CA GLY A 404 17.02 -27.22 -3.18
C GLY A 404 16.91 -27.89 -4.55
N SER A 405 17.80 -28.84 -4.82
CA SER A 405 17.96 -29.45 -6.15
C SER A 405 17.77 -30.97 -6.18
N ASP A 406 17.08 -31.55 -5.19
CA ASP A 406 16.88 -33.00 -5.08
C ASP A 406 15.74 -33.55 -5.97
N GLY A 407 15.19 -32.73 -6.86
CA GLY A 407 14.16 -33.11 -7.83
C GLY A 407 12.72 -33.05 -7.29
N THR A 408 12.53 -32.59 -6.04
CA THR A 408 11.21 -32.25 -5.49
C THR A 408 10.92 -30.74 -5.64
N ASP A 409 9.78 -30.24 -5.15
CA ASP A 409 9.49 -28.80 -5.07
C ASP A 409 10.62 -28.07 -4.33
N GLY A 410 11.32 -27.18 -5.02
CA GLY A 410 12.53 -26.47 -4.56
C GLY A 410 12.29 -25.56 -3.37
N GLY A 411 11.02 -25.29 -3.09
CA GLY A 411 10.52 -24.43 -2.03
C GLY A 411 9.81 -23.20 -2.58
N ASN A 412 9.08 -22.51 -1.72
CA ASN A 412 8.34 -21.30 -2.07
C ASN A 412 8.90 -20.09 -1.32
N GLY A 413 8.87 -18.91 -1.94
CA GLY A 413 9.15 -17.64 -1.27
C GLY A 413 7.86 -17.11 -0.66
N ASN A 414 7.79 -17.01 0.67
CA ASN A 414 6.60 -16.59 1.40
C ASN A 414 6.66 -15.12 1.84
N GLY A 415 7.84 -14.64 2.24
CA GLY A 415 8.03 -13.26 2.71
C GLY A 415 9.44 -12.74 2.45
N ILE A 416 9.57 -11.42 2.27
CA ILE A 416 10.86 -10.75 2.06
C ILE A 416 10.93 -9.42 2.81
N VAL A 417 12.08 -9.17 3.43
CA VAL A 417 12.41 -7.88 4.07
C VAL A 417 13.86 -7.50 3.76
N VAL A 418 14.16 -6.20 3.68
CA VAL A 418 15.51 -5.70 3.35
C VAL A 418 16.05 -4.80 4.45
N ASN A 419 17.32 -4.97 4.81
CA ASN A 419 17.97 -4.08 5.77
C ASN A 419 18.61 -2.85 5.12
N GLY A 420 19.04 -1.89 5.93
CA GLY A 420 19.68 -0.65 5.44
C GLY A 420 21.01 -0.84 4.69
N LYS A 421 21.58 -2.06 4.67
CA LYS A 421 22.76 -2.40 3.86
C LYS A 421 22.37 -3.01 2.49
N GLY A 422 21.08 -3.18 2.21
CA GLY A 422 20.56 -3.77 0.99
C GLY A 422 20.53 -5.30 0.97
N ASN A 423 20.84 -5.97 2.09
CA ASN A 423 20.77 -7.43 2.19
C ASN A 423 19.30 -7.85 2.32
N ALA A 424 18.87 -8.79 1.48
CA ALA A 424 17.52 -9.33 1.48
C ALA A 424 17.42 -10.53 2.44
N TYR A 425 16.35 -10.58 3.22
CA TYR A 425 15.99 -11.70 4.07
C TYR A 425 14.72 -12.30 3.53
N VAL A 426 14.74 -13.60 3.25
CA VAL A 426 13.64 -14.33 2.63
C VAL A 426 13.28 -15.49 3.52
N VAL A 427 11.98 -15.65 3.76
CA VAL A 427 11.43 -16.85 4.38
C VAL A 427 10.65 -17.66 3.36
N GLY A 428 10.75 -18.97 3.47
CA GLY A 428 10.06 -19.90 2.60
C GLY A 428 9.74 -21.22 3.29
N THR A 429 9.12 -22.13 2.55
CA THR A 429 8.90 -23.52 2.98
C THR A 429 9.41 -24.45 1.91
N THR A 430 10.11 -25.52 2.27
CA THR A 430 10.64 -26.50 1.31
C THR A 430 10.43 -27.94 1.78
N PHE A 431 10.27 -28.85 0.83
CA PHE A 431 10.35 -30.29 1.09
C PHE A 431 11.79 -30.81 0.95
N THR A 432 12.63 -30.06 0.23
CA THR A 432 13.95 -30.54 -0.15
C THR A 432 14.83 -30.75 1.08
N THR A 433 15.65 -31.79 1.02
CA THR A 433 16.67 -32.10 2.04
C THR A 433 18.02 -31.43 1.75
N ASN A 434 18.16 -30.85 0.56
CA ASN A 434 19.39 -30.21 0.07
C ASN A 434 19.18 -28.72 -0.28
N PHE A 435 18.27 -28.04 0.42
CA PHE A 435 18.16 -26.59 0.32
C PHE A 435 19.51 -25.95 0.67
N PRO A 436 19.95 -24.89 -0.04
CA PRO A 436 21.22 -24.25 0.24
C PRO A 436 21.29 -23.70 1.67
N THR A 437 22.13 -24.31 2.51
CA THR A 437 22.40 -23.84 3.89
C THR A 437 23.83 -23.36 4.03
N THR A 438 24.09 -22.51 5.02
CA THR A 438 25.44 -22.03 5.35
C THR A 438 26.06 -22.83 6.50
N LEU A 439 27.39 -22.83 6.58
CA LEU A 439 28.11 -23.44 7.69
C LEU A 439 27.66 -22.81 9.03
N ASN A 440 27.43 -23.66 10.04
CA ASN A 440 26.95 -23.29 11.38
C ASN A 440 25.55 -22.66 11.43
N ALA A 441 24.76 -22.75 10.35
CA ALA A 441 23.35 -22.42 10.40
C ALA A 441 22.65 -23.17 11.54
N PHE A 442 21.61 -22.56 12.12
CA PHE A 442 20.84 -23.14 13.23
C PHE A 442 20.43 -24.59 12.96
N GLN A 443 19.95 -24.86 11.75
CA GLN A 443 19.60 -26.20 11.27
C GLN A 443 20.05 -26.34 9.80
N THR A 444 20.90 -27.32 9.51
CA THR A 444 21.50 -27.53 8.18
C THR A 444 20.80 -28.61 7.34
N THR A 445 19.83 -29.31 7.91
CA THR A 445 19.09 -30.41 7.26
C THR A 445 17.61 -30.29 7.58
N ASN A 446 16.75 -30.59 6.61
CA ASN A 446 15.31 -30.72 6.82
C ASN A 446 15.02 -31.78 7.91
N GLY A 447 14.29 -31.40 8.95
CA GLY A 447 13.94 -32.23 10.10
C GLY A 447 12.70 -33.09 9.88
N GLY A 448 11.83 -32.70 8.94
CA GLY A 448 10.53 -33.32 8.73
C GLY A 448 10.11 -33.40 7.26
N LEU A 449 8.80 -33.39 7.00
CA LEU A 449 8.24 -33.44 5.65
C LEU A 449 8.41 -32.12 4.91
N ARG A 450 8.21 -31.01 5.62
CA ARG A 450 8.39 -29.65 5.15
C ARG A 450 8.96 -28.84 6.30
N ASP A 451 10.00 -28.08 6.04
CA ASP A 451 10.55 -27.15 7.03
C ASP A 451 10.54 -25.73 6.47
N VAL A 452 10.51 -24.78 7.40
CA VAL A 452 10.76 -23.37 7.11
C VAL A 452 12.21 -23.21 6.66
N THR A 453 12.44 -22.30 5.70
CA THR A 453 13.77 -21.83 5.33
C THR A 453 13.89 -20.35 5.64
N VAL A 454 15.04 -19.92 6.17
CA VAL A 454 15.33 -18.52 6.44
C VAL A 454 16.68 -18.18 5.81
N THR A 455 16.66 -17.37 4.76
CA THR A 455 17.84 -16.99 3.98
C THR A 455 18.12 -15.51 4.10
N LYS A 456 19.39 -15.14 4.29
CA LYS A 456 19.88 -13.77 4.15
C LYS A 456 20.86 -13.70 2.98
N LEU A 457 20.49 -13.00 1.92
CA LEU A 457 21.26 -12.81 0.71
C LEU A 457 22.10 -11.53 0.79
N SER A 458 23.30 -11.55 0.19
CA SER A 458 24.13 -10.35 0.00
C SER A 458 23.41 -9.28 -0.82
N ALA A 459 23.77 -8.02 -0.63
CA ALA A 459 23.12 -6.88 -1.28
C ALA A 459 23.20 -6.89 -2.82
N ASP A 460 24.18 -7.61 -3.38
CA ASP A 460 24.36 -7.82 -4.82
C ASP A 460 23.73 -9.11 -5.34
N GLY A 461 23.12 -9.92 -4.46
CA GLY A 461 22.45 -11.17 -4.83
C GLY A 461 23.36 -12.35 -5.14
N THR A 462 24.68 -12.24 -4.87
CA THR A 462 25.68 -13.23 -5.30
C THR A 462 25.97 -14.32 -4.27
N ALA A 463 25.67 -14.10 -2.99
CA ALA A 463 26.05 -15.01 -1.91
C ALA A 463 25.02 -15.07 -0.77
N LEU A 464 24.90 -16.24 -0.15
CA LEU A 464 24.19 -16.40 1.12
C LEU A 464 25.09 -15.91 2.26
N ILE A 465 24.64 -14.89 2.99
CA ILE A 465 25.27 -14.46 4.24
C ILE A 465 24.98 -15.51 5.32
N TYR A 466 23.73 -15.95 5.41
CA TYR A 466 23.35 -17.17 6.10
C TYR A 466 22.13 -17.80 5.43
N SER A 467 21.94 -19.10 5.62
CA SER A 467 20.71 -19.79 5.26
C SER A 467 20.52 -21.03 6.14
N THR A 468 19.34 -21.20 6.69
CA THR A 468 19.00 -22.26 7.66
C THR A 468 17.61 -22.83 7.40
N TYR A 469 17.42 -24.08 7.79
CA TYR A 469 16.10 -24.63 8.09
C TYR A 469 15.59 -24.14 9.46
N LEU A 470 14.30 -24.30 9.71
CA LEU A 470 13.65 -24.14 11.00
C LEU A 470 12.42 -25.07 11.05
N GLY A 471 12.50 -26.15 11.81
CA GLY A 471 11.40 -27.09 11.95
C GLY A 471 11.71 -28.24 12.90
N GLY A 472 10.73 -29.11 13.09
CA GLY A 472 10.80 -30.37 13.82
C GLY A 472 10.56 -31.56 12.90
N SER A 473 9.92 -32.60 13.42
CA SER A 473 9.76 -33.90 12.75
C SER A 473 8.59 -33.98 11.75
N GLU A 474 7.67 -33.02 11.73
CA GLU A 474 6.48 -33.01 10.86
C GLU A 474 6.54 -31.90 9.78
N SER A 475 5.41 -31.26 9.46
CA SER A 475 5.37 -30.15 8.50
C SER A 475 5.32 -28.82 9.25
N ASP A 476 6.29 -27.97 8.96
CA ASP A 476 6.43 -26.62 9.47
C ASP A 476 6.44 -25.64 8.31
N ILE A 477 5.54 -24.66 8.35
CA ILE A 477 5.25 -23.77 7.24
C ILE A 477 5.47 -22.34 7.70
N ALA A 478 6.17 -21.55 6.89
CA ALA A 478 6.35 -20.12 7.12
C ALA A 478 5.26 -19.30 6.45
N SER A 479 4.87 -18.21 7.11
CA SER A 479 3.93 -17.24 6.57
C SER A 479 4.60 -15.90 6.28
N ASP A 480 5.44 -15.39 7.20
CA ASP A 480 5.93 -14.02 7.11
C ASP A 480 7.27 -13.81 7.86
N ILE A 481 7.99 -12.73 7.50
CA ILE A 481 9.27 -12.33 8.07
C ILE A 481 9.39 -10.81 8.25
N GLU A 482 9.90 -10.39 9.41
CA GLU A 482 10.25 -8.99 9.70
C GLU A 482 11.60 -8.87 10.43
N LEU A 483 12.16 -7.65 10.47
CA LEU A 483 13.43 -7.38 11.18
C LEU A 483 13.23 -6.42 12.36
N ASP A 484 13.93 -6.67 13.46
CA ASP A 484 14.15 -5.61 14.46
C ASP A 484 15.26 -4.63 14.05
N GLY A 485 15.40 -3.55 14.80
CA GLY A 485 16.43 -2.53 14.56
C GLY A 485 17.88 -3.01 14.68
N THR A 486 18.11 -4.22 15.21
CA THR A 486 19.44 -4.85 15.28
C THR A 486 19.70 -5.83 14.13
N GLY A 487 18.65 -6.19 13.37
CA GLY A 487 18.71 -7.09 12.24
C GLY A 487 18.47 -8.56 12.57
N ASN A 488 17.87 -8.87 13.73
CA ASN A 488 17.35 -10.21 14.02
C ASN A 488 16.09 -10.44 13.18
N ALA A 489 15.92 -11.65 12.67
CA ALA A 489 14.76 -12.01 11.85
C ALA A 489 13.65 -12.60 12.73
N TYR A 490 12.44 -12.06 12.62
CA TYR A 490 11.24 -12.57 13.24
C TYR A 490 10.47 -13.35 12.19
N VAL A 491 10.32 -14.65 12.40
CA VAL A 491 9.67 -15.56 11.48
C VAL A 491 8.43 -16.14 12.17
N VAL A 492 7.32 -16.13 11.45
CA VAL A 492 6.05 -16.67 11.93
C VAL A 492 5.47 -17.68 10.95
N GLY A 493 4.63 -18.56 11.48
CA GLY A 493 3.96 -19.58 10.70
C GLY A 493 3.25 -20.59 11.57
N SER A 494 3.05 -21.80 11.04
CA SER A 494 2.36 -22.90 11.72
C SER A 494 3.22 -24.15 11.70
N SER A 495 3.18 -24.90 12.80
CA SER A 495 3.97 -26.10 13.01
C SER A 495 3.08 -27.28 13.35
N GLY A 496 3.17 -28.35 12.56
CA GLY A 496 2.59 -29.66 12.89
C GLY A 496 3.48 -30.46 13.85
N SER A 497 4.71 -30.02 14.08
CA SER A 497 5.74 -30.73 14.83
C SER A 497 5.54 -30.60 16.34
N THR A 498 5.58 -31.72 17.06
CA THR A 498 5.57 -31.73 18.54
C THR A 498 6.93 -31.38 19.16
N ASP A 499 7.98 -31.44 18.34
CA ASP A 499 9.37 -31.17 18.65
C ASP A 499 9.90 -29.92 17.92
N PHE A 500 9.01 -29.02 17.48
CA PHE A 500 9.42 -27.72 16.93
C PHE A 500 10.34 -27.00 17.92
N PRO A 501 11.44 -26.40 17.47
CA PRO A 501 12.42 -25.81 18.36
C PRO A 501 11.85 -24.59 19.08
N THR A 502 11.60 -24.72 20.39
CA THR A 502 11.24 -23.62 21.30
C THR A 502 12.38 -23.30 22.26
N THR A 503 12.37 -22.11 22.85
CA THR A 503 13.40 -21.69 23.81
C THR A 503 12.92 -21.81 25.25
N PRO A 504 13.79 -22.16 26.22
CA PRO A 504 13.42 -22.19 27.64
C PRO A 504 12.83 -20.87 28.12
N GLY A 505 11.68 -20.95 28.82
CA GLY A 505 11.00 -19.77 29.38
C GLY A 505 10.14 -18.99 28.37
N ALA A 506 10.06 -19.43 27.12
CA ALA A 506 9.12 -18.89 26.14
C ALA A 506 7.66 -18.97 26.63
N PHE A 507 6.79 -18.10 26.09
CA PHE A 507 5.39 -18.00 26.46
C PHE A 507 4.67 -19.36 26.43
N GLN A 508 4.93 -20.16 25.39
CA GLN A 508 4.47 -21.53 25.26
C GLN A 508 5.52 -22.40 24.57
N THR A 509 5.98 -23.45 25.25
CA THR A 509 7.06 -24.34 24.78
C THR A 509 6.56 -25.67 24.22
N THR A 510 5.26 -25.96 24.32
CA THR A 510 4.65 -27.21 23.84
C THR A 510 3.40 -26.90 23.04
N SER A 511 3.23 -27.57 21.90
CA SER A 511 1.98 -27.49 21.12
C SER A 511 0.81 -28.12 21.89
N ALA A 512 -0.39 -27.54 21.76
CA ALA A 512 -1.62 -28.08 22.33
C ALA A 512 -2.34 -29.08 21.39
N ASP A 513 -2.00 -29.07 20.10
CA ASP A 513 -2.69 -29.75 19.00
C ASP A 513 -1.75 -30.06 17.80
N GLN A 514 -2.25 -30.81 16.80
CA GLN A 514 -1.55 -31.02 15.53
C GLN A 514 -1.71 -29.76 14.66
N GLY A 515 -0.80 -28.80 14.80
CA GLY A 515 -0.85 -27.51 14.11
C GLY A 515 -0.94 -26.33 15.08
N ALA A 516 0.19 -25.91 15.64
CA ALA A 516 0.26 -24.72 16.48
C ALA A 516 1.04 -23.59 15.81
N PRO A 517 0.55 -22.35 15.91
CA PRO A 517 1.24 -21.21 15.34
C PRO A 517 2.47 -20.86 16.18
N PHE A 518 3.56 -20.45 15.53
CA PHE A 518 4.81 -20.11 16.19
C PHE A 518 5.29 -18.69 15.87
N VAL A 519 6.10 -18.15 16.78
CA VAL A 519 6.88 -16.92 16.60
C VAL A 519 8.33 -17.20 16.99
N THR A 520 9.23 -17.09 16.02
CA THR A 520 10.66 -17.33 16.19
C THR A 520 11.44 -16.06 15.92
N LYS A 521 12.33 -15.67 16.84
CA LYS A 521 13.33 -14.63 16.64
C LYS A 521 14.70 -15.27 16.43
N LEU A 522 15.21 -15.24 15.21
CA LEU A 522 16.52 -15.76 14.83
C LEU A 522 17.61 -14.68 15.00
N SER A 523 18.76 -15.09 15.50
CA SER A 523 19.95 -14.23 15.65
C SER A 523 20.43 -13.66 14.31
N THR A 524 21.10 -12.52 14.35
CA THR A 524 21.55 -11.77 13.16
C THR A 524 22.48 -12.52 12.19
N ASP A 525 23.11 -13.60 12.66
CA ASP A 525 24.01 -14.49 11.90
C ASP A 525 23.35 -15.82 11.51
N GLY A 526 22.11 -16.06 11.92
CA GLY A 526 21.34 -17.26 11.58
C GLY A 526 21.77 -18.54 12.32
N THR A 527 22.61 -18.43 13.34
CA THR A 527 23.21 -19.61 14.02
C THR A 527 22.39 -20.11 15.23
N GLY A 528 21.51 -19.28 15.77
CA GLY A 528 20.72 -19.62 16.96
C GLY A 528 19.43 -18.82 17.12
N LEU A 529 18.54 -19.34 17.97
CA LEU A 529 17.28 -18.69 18.33
C LEU A 529 17.51 -17.72 19.50
N VAL A 530 17.12 -16.46 19.34
CA VAL A 530 17.02 -15.50 20.45
C VAL A 530 15.84 -15.88 21.34
N TYR A 531 14.69 -16.17 20.72
CA TYR A 531 13.57 -16.88 21.34
C TYR A 531 12.77 -17.63 20.28
N SER A 532 12.01 -18.64 20.70
CA SER A 532 10.98 -19.29 19.89
C SER A 532 9.86 -19.82 20.78
N THR A 533 8.62 -19.53 20.40
CA THR A 533 7.41 -19.84 21.18
C THR A 533 6.26 -20.24 20.26
N TYR A 534 5.36 -21.06 20.78
CA TYR A 534 4.01 -21.19 20.23
C TYR A 534 3.08 -20.06 20.71
N LEU A 535 1.91 -19.92 20.10
CA LEU A 535 0.85 -19.00 20.51
C LEU A 535 -0.55 -19.62 20.39
N GLY A 536 -0.96 -20.39 21.39
CA GLY A 536 -2.28 -21.03 21.40
C GLY A 536 -2.45 -22.02 20.24
N SER A 537 -3.63 -21.97 19.61
CA SER A 537 -4.04 -22.83 18.50
C SER A 537 -4.55 -21.99 17.34
N GLY A 538 -4.31 -22.41 16.09
CA GLY A 538 -4.68 -21.68 14.88
C GLY A 538 -3.48 -21.43 13.97
N ASP A 539 -3.55 -20.38 13.16
CA ASP A 539 -2.50 -20.01 12.20
C ASP A 539 -2.08 -18.55 12.39
N ILE A 540 -0.78 -18.25 12.35
CA ILE A 540 -0.26 -16.88 12.20
C ILE A 540 0.08 -16.66 10.73
N LEU A 541 -0.47 -15.58 10.15
CA LEU A 541 -0.30 -15.23 8.75
C LEU A 541 0.57 -14.00 8.53
N GLY A 542 0.65 -13.09 9.51
CA GLY A 542 1.45 -11.87 9.40
C GLY A 542 2.12 -11.46 10.70
N VAL A 543 3.26 -10.77 10.58
CA VAL A 543 4.03 -10.22 11.69
C VAL A 543 4.43 -8.76 11.43
N ALA A 544 4.50 -7.95 12.49
CA ALA A 544 5.09 -6.60 12.47
C ALA A 544 5.83 -6.33 13.78
N ILE A 545 6.95 -5.60 13.72
CA ILE A 545 7.83 -5.36 14.87
C ILE A 545 7.86 -3.87 15.24
N ASP A 546 7.67 -3.55 16.54
CA ASP A 546 7.83 -2.18 17.03
C ASP A 546 9.29 -1.82 17.35
N ARG A 547 9.54 -0.55 17.74
CA ARG A 547 10.90 -0.07 18.02
C ARG A 547 11.51 -0.69 19.27
N GLU A 548 10.67 -1.18 20.18
CA GLU A 548 11.03 -1.87 21.39
C GLU A 548 11.34 -3.36 21.14
N GLY A 549 11.08 -3.87 19.92
CA GLY A 549 11.32 -5.25 19.52
C GLY A 549 10.18 -6.20 19.88
N ASN A 550 9.01 -5.70 20.26
CA ASN A 550 7.83 -6.51 20.51
C ASN A 550 7.24 -7.00 19.17
N ALA A 551 6.82 -8.25 19.13
CA ALA A 551 6.22 -8.85 17.94
C ALA A 551 4.70 -8.73 17.99
N TYR A 552 4.13 -8.12 16.96
CA TYR A 552 2.69 -8.11 16.73
C TYR A 552 2.36 -9.15 15.67
N VAL A 553 1.39 -10.01 15.94
CA VAL A 553 0.98 -11.09 15.03
C VAL A 553 -0.52 -11.08 14.82
N THR A 554 -0.93 -11.51 13.62
CA THR A 554 -2.34 -11.70 13.25
C THR A 554 -2.51 -12.99 12.48
N GLY A 555 -3.73 -13.49 12.46
CA GLY A 555 -4.04 -14.80 11.93
C GLY A 555 -5.49 -15.16 12.18
N ALA A 556 -5.77 -16.45 12.28
CA ALA A 556 -7.11 -16.98 12.53
C ALA A 556 -7.08 -18.17 13.49
N THR A 557 -8.15 -18.34 14.25
CA THR A 557 -8.29 -19.44 15.20
C THR A 557 -9.74 -19.90 15.33
N ILE A 558 -9.90 -21.20 15.62
CA ILE A 558 -11.19 -21.82 15.99
C ILE A 558 -11.28 -22.05 17.50
N ALA A 559 -10.19 -21.80 18.23
CA ALA A 559 -10.08 -22.13 19.64
C ALA A 559 -10.97 -21.19 20.46
N LEU A 560 -11.76 -21.77 21.37
CA LEU A 560 -12.57 -21.00 22.32
C LEU A 560 -11.70 -20.45 23.46
N ASP A 561 -10.55 -21.08 23.70
CA ASP A 561 -9.57 -20.81 24.74
C ASP A 561 -8.27 -20.20 24.21
N PHE A 562 -8.30 -19.56 23.03
CA PHE A 562 -7.17 -18.77 22.53
C PHE A 562 -6.70 -17.77 23.60
N PRO A 563 -5.39 -17.60 23.82
CA PRO A 563 -4.86 -16.85 24.96
C PRO A 563 -5.11 -15.35 24.84
N THR A 564 -6.27 -14.88 25.29
CA THR A 564 -6.60 -13.44 25.35
C THR A 564 -6.14 -12.81 26.66
N THR A 565 -5.87 -11.51 26.64
CA THR A 565 -5.44 -10.76 27.84
C THR A 565 -6.61 -10.02 28.49
N PRO A 566 -6.60 -9.82 29.83
CA PRO A 566 -7.62 -9.04 30.51
C PRO A 566 -7.80 -7.62 29.91
N GLY A 567 -9.03 -7.24 29.62
CA GLY A 567 -9.36 -5.93 29.06
C GLY A 567 -9.10 -5.79 27.55
N ALA A 568 -8.68 -6.85 26.86
CA ALA A 568 -8.61 -6.90 25.41
C ALA A 568 -9.95 -6.54 24.75
N PHE A 569 -9.90 -6.04 23.51
CA PHE A 569 -11.07 -5.59 22.77
C PHE A 569 -12.18 -6.65 22.69
N GLN A 570 -11.80 -7.89 22.41
CA GLN A 570 -12.69 -9.05 22.35
C GLN A 570 -11.99 -10.24 23.02
N THR A 571 -12.52 -10.65 24.17
CA THR A 571 -11.96 -11.76 24.99
C THR A 571 -12.66 -13.10 24.76
N THR A 572 -13.67 -13.13 23.90
CA THR A 572 -14.46 -14.33 23.61
C THR A 572 -14.61 -14.52 22.11
N TYR A 573 -14.49 -15.76 21.66
CA TYR A 573 -14.83 -16.18 20.31
C TYR A 573 -16.28 -15.80 19.97
N SER A 574 -16.49 -15.10 18.85
CA SER A 574 -17.80 -14.55 18.47
C SER A 574 -18.66 -15.51 17.63
N GLY A 575 -18.14 -16.69 17.27
CA GLY A 575 -18.84 -17.72 16.53
C GLY A 575 -18.25 -17.93 15.13
N GLY A 576 -18.94 -18.72 14.30
CA GLY A 576 -18.51 -18.99 12.93
C GLY A 576 -17.54 -20.16 12.79
N GLU A 577 -16.82 -20.18 11.66
CA GLU A 577 -15.79 -21.20 11.40
C GLU A 577 -14.43 -20.79 11.99
N LEU A 578 -14.07 -19.51 11.94
CA LEU A 578 -12.78 -18.95 12.36
C LEU A 578 -12.99 -17.49 12.79
N ASP A 579 -12.33 -17.04 13.85
CA ASP A 579 -12.20 -15.62 14.20
C ASP A 579 -10.75 -15.19 13.94
N ALA A 580 -10.55 -13.95 13.46
CA ALA A 580 -9.22 -13.39 13.42
C ALA A 580 -8.72 -13.10 14.85
N PHE A 581 -7.41 -12.96 15.01
CA PHE A 581 -6.84 -12.47 16.27
C PHE A 581 -5.73 -11.44 16.03
N VAL A 582 -5.43 -10.67 17.07
CA VAL A 582 -4.25 -9.80 17.13
C VAL A 582 -3.59 -10.00 18.49
N ALA A 583 -2.32 -10.38 18.48
CA ALA A 583 -1.53 -10.55 19.69
C ALA A 583 -0.23 -9.74 19.61
N LYS A 584 0.22 -9.22 20.75
CA LYS A 584 1.50 -8.54 20.93
C LYS A 584 2.31 -9.30 21.96
N LEU A 585 3.38 -9.97 21.52
CA LEU A 585 4.38 -10.58 22.39
C LEU A 585 5.42 -9.56 22.82
N ASP A 586 5.91 -9.66 24.05
CA ASP A 586 7.06 -8.89 24.50
C ASP A 586 8.33 -9.23 23.69
N ALA A 587 9.32 -8.34 23.73
CA ALA A 587 10.57 -8.50 22.99
C ALA A 587 11.40 -9.74 23.38
N THR A 588 11.08 -10.38 24.51
CA THR A 588 11.71 -11.60 25.01
C THR A 588 10.97 -12.88 24.59
N GLY A 589 9.77 -12.76 24.02
CA GLY A 589 8.92 -13.90 23.64
C GLY A 589 8.35 -14.67 24.83
N THR A 590 8.32 -14.07 26.02
CA THR A 590 7.97 -14.71 27.29
C THR A 590 6.54 -14.41 27.75
N SER A 591 5.95 -13.31 27.28
CA SER A 591 4.61 -12.91 27.69
C SER A 591 3.85 -12.14 26.61
N LEU A 592 2.52 -12.16 26.73
CA LEU A 592 1.63 -11.33 25.92
C LEU A 592 1.46 -9.96 26.58
N VAL A 593 1.84 -8.90 25.86
CA VAL A 593 1.50 -7.51 26.21
C VAL A 593 -0.01 -7.29 26.05
N TYR A 594 -0.58 -7.79 24.96
CA TYR A 594 -2.02 -7.95 24.80
C TYR A 594 -2.33 -9.07 23.80
N SER A 595 -3.54 -9.61 23.85
CA SER A 595 -4.07 -10.54 22.84
C SER A 595 -5.60 -10.48 22.81
N THR A 596 -6.17 -10.40 21.62
CA THR A 596 -7.61 -10.22 21.38
C THR A 596 -8.06 -11.04 20.19
N TYR A 597 -9.29 -11.57 20.23
CA TYR A 597 -10.00 -11.92 19.01
C TYR A 597 -10.37 -10.65 18.22
N LEU A 598 -10.75 -10.83 16.96
CA LEU A 598 -11.27 -9.81 16.07
C LEU A 598 -12.20 -10.49 15.05
N GLY A 599 -13.51 -10.47 15.31
CA GLY A 599 -14.44 -11.13 14.40
C GLY A 599 -15.91 -10.99 14.79
N GLY A 600 -16.76 -11.64 14.02
CA GLY A 600 -18.21 -11.67 14.15
C GLY A 600 -18.74 -13.11 14.21
N ILE A 601 -19.92 -13.34 13.64
CA ILE A 601 -20.62 -14.63 13.75
C ILE A 601 -20.24 -15.65 12.66
N ASN A 602 -19.46 -15.25 11.66
CA ASN A 602 -19.01 -16.07 10.55
C ASN A 602 -17.48 -16.05 10.46
N PHE A 603 -16.92 -16.60 9.39
CA PHE A 603 -15.47 -16.67 9.17
C PHE A 603 -14.83 -15.28 9.03
N ASP A 604 -13.76 -15.06 9.81
CA ASP A 604 -12.92 -13.88 9.85
C ASP A 604 -11.43 -14.28 9.94
N VAL A 605 -10.57 -13.68 9.11
CA VAL A 605 -9.13 -13.98 9.07
C VAL A 605 -8.31 -12.70 9.02
N GLY A 606 -7.30 -12.58 9.87
CA GLY A 606 -6.25 -11.56 9.74
C GLY A 606 -5.13 -12.08 8.87
N VAL A 607 -4.86 -11.41 7.74
CA VAL A 607 -3.87 -11.87 6.76
C VAL A 607 -2.53 -11.17 6.97
N LYS A 608 -2.54 -9.84 7.09
CA LYS A 608 -1.34 -9.03 7.30
C LYS A 608 -1.62 -7.88 8.27
N LEU A 609 -0.59 -7.44 8.98
CA LEU A 609 -0.64 -6.26 9.81
C LEU A 609 0.57 -5.34 9.61
N ALA A 610 0.40 -4.08 9.98
CA ALA A 610 1.47 -3.10 10.13
C ALA A 610 1.28 -2.32 11.44
N VAL A 611 2.37 -1.81 12.02
CA VAL A 611 2.35 -1.11 13.31
C VAL A 611 2.90 0.31 13.15
N ASP A 612 2.19 1.30 13.70
CA ASP A 612 2.65 2.68 13.67
C ASP A 612 3.63 3.01 14.80
N GLY A 613 4.22 4.21 14.75
CA GLY A 613 5.16 4.66 15.78
C GLY A 613 4.55 4.93 17.15
N GLU A 614 3.23 4.87 17.31
CA GLU A 614 2.51 4.96 18.59
C GLU A 614 2.19 3.56 19.15
N GLY A 615 2.49 2.50 18.40
CA GLY A 615 2.22 1.11 18.75
C GLY A 615 0.81 0.62 18.37
N ASN A 616 0.05 1.39 17.58
CA ASN A 616 -1.26 0.95 17.09
C ASN A 616 -1.08 -0.09 15.96
N ALA A 617 -1.86 -1.16 16.02
CA ALA A 617 -1.83 -2.22 15.01
C ALA A 617 -2.90 -1.99 13.94
N TYR A 618 -2.51 -2.08 12.68
CA TYR A 618 -3.36 -1.94 11.50
C TYR A 618 -3.44 -3.30 10.82
N VAL A 619 -4.63 -3.88 10.73
CA VAL A 619 -4.85 -5.25 10.26
C VAL A 619 -5.75 -5.22 9.05
N THR A 620 -5.41 -6.01 8.04
CA THR A 620 -6.31 -6.31 6.92
C THR A 620 -6.52 -7.82 6.78
N GLY A 621 -7.60 -8.19 6.12
CA GLY A 621 -7.92 -9.58 5.89
C GLY A 621 -9.29 -9.76 5.25
N VAL A 622 -9.86 -10.94 5.49
CA VAL A 622 -11.12 -11.40 4.90
C VAL A 622 -12.17 -11.58 5.99
N THR A 623 -13.39 -11.14 5.73
CA THR A 623 -14.55 -11.32 6.61
C THR A 623 -15.78 -11.72 5.80
N SER A 624 -16.50 -12.73 6.28
CA SER A 624 -17.87 -13.07 5.85
C SER A 624 -18.92 -12.71 6.91
N SER A 625 -18.47 -12.07 8.00
CA SER A 625 -19.29 -11.70 9.14
C SER A 625 -20.09 -10.44 8.86
N SER A 626 -21.42 -10.56 8.85
CA SER A 626 -22.30 -9.39 8.71
C SER A 626 -22.24 -8.42 9.90
N ASN A 627 -21.80 -8.92 11.05
CA ASN A 627 -21.61 -8.20 12.31
C ASN A 627 -20.13 -7.98 12.65
N PHE A 628 -19.21 -8.05 11.67
CA PHE A 628 -17.80 -7.74 11.91
C PHE A 628 -17.67 -6.39 12.62
N PRO A 629 -16.83 -6.25 13.66
CA PRO A 629 -16.76 -5.03 14.44
C PRO A 629 -16.34 -3.83 13.60
N THR A 630 -17.26 -2.91 13.32
CA THR A 630 -16.97 -1.65 12.59
C THR A 630 -17.09 -0.44 13.49
N THR A 631 -16.41 0.64 13.12
CA THR A 631 -16.51 1.91 13.86
C THR A 631 -17.50 2.86 13.18
N ALA A 632 -18.02 3.84 13.93
CA ALA A 632 -18.95 4.84 13.40
C ALA A 632 -18.40 5.68 12.21
N ARG A 633 -17.08 5.63 11.97
CA ARG A 633 -16.39 6.34 10.89
C ARG A 633 -15.98 5.42 9.73
N ALA A 634 -16.44 4.18 9.73
CA ALA A 634 -16.18 3.22 8.65
C ALA A 634 -16.51 3.83 7.28
N VAL A 635 -15.66 3.57 6.28
CA VAL A 635 -15.94 3.91 4.88
C VAL A 635 -17.17 3.12 4.42
N GLN A 636 -17.28 1.87 4.85
CA GLN A 636 -18.44 1.01 4.66
C GLN A 636 -18.73 0.26 5.98
N SER A 637 -19.93 0.45 6.49
CA SER A 637 -20.42 -0.18 7.74
C SER A 637 -21.46 -1.27 7.50
N THR A 638 -21.78 -1.58 6.24
CA THR A 638 -22.83 -2.55 5.88
C THR A 638 -22.24 -3.62 5.00
N TYR A 639 -22.28 -4.86 5.49
CA TYR A 639 -21.98 -6.06 4.75
C TYR A 639 -23.09 -6.35 3.72
N ARG A 640 -22.73 -6.77 2.50
CA ARG A 640 -23.71 -7.05 1.43
C ARG A 640 -23.63 -8.48 0.88
N GLY A 641 -23.00 -9.42 1.59
CA GLY A 641 -22.93 -10.84 1.23
C GLY A 641 -21.66 -11.23 0.46
N GLY A 642 -21.12 -12.42 0.73
CA GLY A 642 -19.84 -12.92 0.19
C GLY A 642 -18.63 -12.56 1.06
N ASP A 643 -17.43 -12.85 0.60
CA ASP A 643 -16.20 -12.46 1.30
C ASP A 643 -15.93 -10.97 1.11
N TYR A 644 -15.52 -10.28 2.17
CA TYR A 644 -15.22 -8.86 2.19
C TYR A 644 -13.82 -8.58 2.70
N VAL A 645 -13.17 -7.59 2.12
CA VAL A 645 -11.98 -7.00 2.73
C VAL A 645 -12.39 -6.24 3.98
N TYR A 646 -11.62 -6.37 5.06
CA TYR A 646 -11.70 -5.41 6.17
C TYR A 646 -10.37 -4.70 6.41
N VAL A 647 -10.46 -3.53 7.04
CA VAL A 647 -9.30 -2.81 7.58
C VAL A 647 -9.62 -2.31 8.97
N THR A 648 -8.84 -2.75 9.95
CA THR A 648 -9.01 -2.45 11.38
C THR A 648 -7.76 -1.78 11.92
N GLN A 649 -7.94 -0.74 12.74
CA GLN A 649 -6.89 -0.14 13.56
C GLN A 649 -7.20 -0.38 15.03
N LEU A 650 -6.40 -1.21 15.69
CA LEU A 650 -6.43 -1.45 17.13
C LEU A 650 -5.50 -0.47 17.84
N ASN A 651 -5.92 0.07 18.98
CA ASN A 651 -5.05 0.94 19.77
C ASN A 651 -3.85 0.18 20.37
N ALA A 652 -2.82 0.91 20.79
CA ALA A 652 -1.58 0.32 21.30
C ALA A 652 -1.72 -0.61 22.51
N THR A 653 -2.83 -0.51 23.25
CA THR A 653 -3.13 -1.38 24.40
C THR A 653 -3.95 -2.62 24.04
N GLY A 654 -4.40 -2.76 22.79
CA GLY A 654 -5.23 -3.88 22.35
C GLY A 654 -6.67 -3.87 22.87
N THR A 655 -7.13 -2.77 23.46
CA THR A 655 -8.40 -2.69 24.20
C THR A 655 -9.55 -2.08 23.41
N ALA A 656 -9.27 -1.40 22.29
CA ALA A 656 -10.29 -0.70 21.51
C ALA A 656 -9.92 -0.50 20.05
N LEU A 657 -10.92 -0.53 19.18
CA LEU A 657 -10.78 -0.15 17.77
C LEU A 657 -10.79 1.37 17.62
N SER A 658 -9.68 1.91 17.13
CA SER A 658 -9.56 3.33 16.72
C SER A 658 -10.27 3.60 15.39
N TYR A 659 -10.28 2.58 14.53
CA TYR A 659 -10.96 2.55 13.25
C TYR A 659 -11.26 1.09 12.86
N SER A 660 -12.35 0.87 12.12
CA SER A 660 -12.63 -0.41 11.47
C SER A 660 -13.71 -0.21 10.41
N THR A 661 -13.55 -0.84 9.25
CA THR A 661 -14.42 -0.76 8.07
C THR A 661 -14.39 -2.05 7.25
N TYR A 662 -15.46 -2.31 6.52
CA TYR A 662 -15.41 -3.16 5.31
C TYR A 662 -14.84 -2.36 4.14
N LEU A 663 -14.35 -3.05 3.10
CA LEU A 663 -13.78 -2.46 1.89
C LEU A 663 -14.07 -3.34 0.65
N GLY A 664 -15.33 -3.41 0.22
CA GLY A 664 -15.74 -4.20 -0.96
C GLY A 664 -15.57 -5.72 -0.83
N SER A 665 -16.08 -6.47 -1.81
CA SER A 665 -15.98 -7.93 -1.84
C SER A 665 -14.59 -8.41 -2.30
N GLY A 666 -14.15 -9.55 -1.79
CA GLY A 666 -12.83 -10.13 -2.03
C GLY A 666 -12.01 -10.25 -0.75
N GLY A 667 -10.68 -10.14 -0.86
CA GLY A 667 -9.77 -10.30 0.26
C GLY A 667 -8.63 -9.28 0.26
N GLY A 668 -8.34 -8.73 1.44
CA GLY A 668 -7.15 -7.89 1.67
C GLY A 668 -5.98 -8.78 2.07
N TYR A 669 -4.88 -8.71 1.33
CA TYR A 669 -3.76 -9.64 1.49
C TYR A 669 -2.51 -8.98 2.06
N SER A 670 -2.33 -7.67 1.86
CA SER A 670 -1.20 -6.96 2.47
C SER A 670 -1.55 -5.51 2.81
N ILE A 671 -0.89 -5.00 3.85
CA ILE A 671 -1.05 -3.64 4.38
C ILE A 671 0.29 -3.02 4.74
N ALA A 672 0.51 -1.76 4.34
CA ALA A 672 1.70 -0.99 4.68
C ALA A 672 1.34 0.41 5.18
N LEU A 673 2.23 1.02 5.96
CA LEU A 673 2.05 2.37 6.52
C LEU A 673 3.08 3.35 5.96
N ASP A 674 2.64 4.55 5.58
CA ASP A 674 3.58 5.65 5.31
C ASP A 674 4.03 6.36 6.59
N ASN A 675 5.02 7.25 6.48
CA ASN A 675 5.52 8.05 7.62
C ASN A 675 4.44 8.90 8.31
N SER A 676 3.33 9.18 7.62
CA SER A 676 2.17 9.90 8.15
C SER A 676 1.10 8.98 8.75
N GLY A 677 1.29 7.65 8.68
CA GLY A 677 0.40 6.64 9.28
C GLY A 677 -0.83 6.39 8.43
N ASN A 678 -0.77 6.75 7.14
CA ASN A 678 -1.78 6.34 6.19
C ASN A 678 -1.57 4.87 5.87
N ALA A 679 -2.64 4.09 5.91
CA ALA A 679 -2.64 2.69 5.54
C ALA A 679 -2.85 2.51 4.04
N TYR A 680 -2.01 1.69 3.43
CA TYR A 680 -2.08 1.27 2.05
C TYR A 680 -2.41 -0.22 2.05
N VAL A 681 -3.50 -0.61 1.41
CA VAL A 681 -4.00 -1.98 1.40
C VAL A 681 -4.10 -2.45 -0.04
N THR A 682 -3.61 -3.68 -0.29
CA THR A 682 -3.78 -4.39 -1.55
C THR A 682 -4.48 -5.72 -1.33
N GLY A 683 -4.99 -6.30 -2.39
CA GLY A 683 -5.67 -7.58 -2.37
C GLY A 683 -6.35 -7.88 -3.69
N ARG A 684 -7.37 -8.73 -3.63
CA ARG A 684 -8.22 -9.11 -4.75
C ARG A 684 -9.64 -8.61 -4.52
N THR A 685 -10.29 -8.11 -5.57
CA THR A 685 -11.72 -7.74 -5.52
C THR A 685 -12.49 -8.34 -6.69
N PHE A 686 -13.68 -8.84 -6.40
CA PHE A 686 -14.68 -9.24 -7.40
C PHE A 686 -15.77 -8.16 -7.58
N SER A 687 -15.73 -7.11 -6.74
CA SER A 687 -16.71 -6.04 -6.80
C SER A 687 -16.50 -5.21 -8.06
N LEU A 688 -17.57 -5.04 -8.85
CA LEU A 688 -17.63 -4.02 -9.90
C LEU A 688 -17.88 -2.61 -9.31
N ASP A 689 -18.37 -2.55 -8.07
CA ASP A 689 -18.65 -1.32 -7.30
C ASP A 689 -17.68 -1.08 -6.14
N PHE A 690 -16.46 -1.64 -6.22
CA PHE A 690 -15.39 -1.38 -5.24
C PHE A 690 -15.23 0.14 -5.04
N PRO A 691 -15.00 0.63 -3.81
CA PRO A 691 -15.02 2.06 -3.51
C PRO A 691 -13.79 2.78 -4.09
N THR A 692 -13.76 3.02 -5.40
CA THR A 692 -12.69 3.74 -6.09
C THR A 692 -12.86 5.25 -5.97
N THR A 693 -11.75 5.98 -6.06
CA THR A 693 -11.75 7.45 -6.11
C THR A 693 -11.67 7.96 -7.53
N GLN A 694 -12.31 9.09 -7.80
CA GLN A 694 -12.26 9.63 -9.14
C GLN A 694 -10.87 10.13 -9.53
N ARG A 695 -10.39 9.69 -10.71
CA ARG A 695 -8.99 9.81 -11.21
C ARG A 695 -8.01 8.82 -10.60
N ALA A 696 -8.49 7.85 -9.82
CA ALA A 696 -7.77 6.61 -9.63
C ALA A 696 -7.22 6.13 -10.97
N PHE A 697 -6.04 5.52 -10.93
CA PHE A 697 -5.39 4.96 -12.11
C PHE A 697 -6.38 4.13 -12.95
N GLN A 698 -7.22 3.35 -12.26
CA GLN A 698 -8.31 2.60 -12.85
C GLN A 698 -9.55 2.70 -11.94
N THR A 699 -10.63 3.29 -12.48
CA THR A 699 -11.88 3.56 -11.73
C THR A 699 -12.95 2.48 -11.89
N THR A 700 -12.78 1.60 -12.87
CA THR A 700 -13.71 0.51 -13.20
C THR A 700 -12.93 -0.81 -13.24
N ALA A 701 -13.50 -1.88 -12.71
CA ALA A 701 -12.91 -3.21 -12.83
C ALA A 701 -12.75 -3.53 -14.32
N SER A 702 -11.51 -3.84 -14.73
CA SER A 702 -11.20 -4.21 -16.11
C SER A 702 -11.44 -5.70 -16.32
N GLY A 703 -11.27 -6.52 -15.28
CA GLY A 703 -11.47 -7.96 -15.33
C GLY A 703 -12.88 -8.37 -15.78
N GLY A 704 -13.87 -7.48 -15.74
CA GLY A 704 -15.13 -7.66 -16.46
C GLY A 704 -16.01 -8.79 -15.91
N VAL A 705 -16.73 -9.48 -16.82
CA VAL A 705 -17.56 -10.66 -16.52
C VAL A 705 -17.12 -11.77 -17.48
N CYS A 706 -16.39 -12.75 -16.97
CA CYS A 706 -15.85 -13.84 -17.76
C CYS A 706 -17.03 -14.76 -18.09
N SER A 707 -17.18 -15.08 -19.37
CA SER A 707 -18.24 -15.98 -19.85
C SER A 707 -18.03 -17.36 -19.25
N ASP A 708 -18.78 -17.66 -18.19
CA ASP A 708 -19.47 -18.93 -17.90
C ASP A 708 -19.92 -19.04 -16.43
N LEU A 709 -19.54 -18.11 -15.55
CA LEU A 709 -20.10 -17.98 -14.19
C LEU A 709 -20.18 -16.51 -13.75
N PRO A 710 -21.31 -16.01 -13.21
CA PRO A 710 -21.37 -14.69 -12.61
C PRO A 710 -20.42 -14.61 -11.40
N ASN A 711 -19.55 -13.57 -11.35
CA ASN A 711 -18.51 -13.29 -10.34
C ASN A 711 -17.16 -14.03 -10.50
N SER A 712 -16.73 -14.37 -11.72
CA SER A 712 -15.54 -15.21 -11.95
C SER A 712 -14.21 -14.48 -12.21
N CYS A 713 -14.22 -13.20 -12.58
CA CYS A 713 -12.98 -12.42 -12.78
C CYS A 713 -12.76 -11.45 -11.63
N SER A 714 -11.50 -11.06 -11.43
CA SER A 714 -11.11 -10.17 -10.36
C SER A 714 -9.99 -9.25 -10.77
N ASP A 715 -9.96 -8.07 -10.16
CA ASP A 715 -8.82 -7.17 -10.26
C ASP A 715 -8.07 -7.14 -8.93
N ALA A 716 -6.77 -6.84 -8.99
CA ALA A 716 -6.09 -6.34 -7.82
C ALA A 716 -6.67 -4.96 -7.47
N PHE A 717 -6.57 -4.54 -6.21
CA PHE A 717 -6.92 -3.18 -5.81
C PHE A 717 -5.79 -2.55 -4.99
N VAL A 718 -5.77 -1.21 -4.96
CA VAL A 718 -4.91 -0.45 -4.06
C VAL A 718 -5.72 0.64 -3.41
N THR A 719 -5.87 0.57 -2.08
CA THR A 719 -6.60 1.56 -1.29
C THR A 719 -5.68 2.26 -0.32
N LYS A 720 -5.79 3.59 -0.25
CA LYS A 720 -5.13 4.39 0.78
C LYS A 720 -6.13 5.01 1.74
N LEU A 721 -6.03 4.63 3.01
CA LEU A 721 -6.85 5.13 4.11
C LEU A 721 -6.02 6.04 5.03
N LYS A 722 -6.49 7.27 5.21
CA LYS A 722 -5.98 8.19 6.25
C LYS A 722 -6.69 7.89 7.56
N LEU A 723 -6.10 7.03 8.38
CA LEU A 723 -6.65 6.70 9.69
C LEU A 723 -6.14 7.73 10.71
N ASP A 724 -7.08 8.36 11.41
CA ASP A 724 -6.87 9.52 12.29
C ASP A 724 -5.84 9.18 13.39
N ARG A 725 -4.59 9.65 13.26
CA ARG A 725 -3.61 9.61 14.36
C ARG A 725 -4.14 10.43 15.53
N ARG A 726 -4.43 9.77 16.65
CA ARG A 726 -4.71 10.43 17.92
C ARG A 726 -3.83 9.83 19.01
N SER A 727 -2.69 10.46 19.24
CA SER A 727 -2.14 10.70 20.58
C SER A 727 -1.66 12.17 20.57
N ARG A 728 -1.95 13.04 21.52
CA ARG A 728 -2.13 12.94 22.98
C ARG A 728 -3.30 13.78 23.47
#